data_AF-A0A9F1U5M5-F1
#
_entry.id   AF-A0A9F1U5M5-F1
#
_cell.length_a   1.000
_cell.length_b   1.000
_cell.length_c   1.000
_cell.angle_alpha   90.00
_cell.angle_beta   90.00
_cell.angle_gamma   90.00
#
_symmetry.space_group_name_H-M   'P 1'
#
loop_
_entity.id
_entity.type
_entity.pdbx_description
1 polymer ?
#
loop_
_entity_poly.entity_id
_entity_poly.type
_entity_poly.pdbx_seq_one_letter_code
_entity_poly.pdbx_strand_id
1 'polypeptide(L)'
;MFPLGYEEIERFCNIRQVKNIHKLIEEIKKFDLLVLAERPFDLENIIKKWNDIGKLGSRLDIIKYNINQRLNDSHTDDRKSVRITFEKLLAGAERLAATVILTGKANISVSPFSHNNDNLNGQQILPDWNSEEISRLLESGIFNDIIYGAVRFRHRDIREFLAAQWFSKQLNGDNRLAVEALFFKEQFGEKIITPSLRPILPWLIILDEKICQKVIKFQPELAFESGDPSQLSLSVRKQFFSEYINRISYNLDDRSMRNNGLISKIVSSDFEEEVLFLIEKYFNNKDVIFFLAEIVWHGKFSKCIPLLKPIALDQSRDMYSRRISIRAIMSCANTIEKIELWTELNKNEEILNRQLIAELVEGIEPDKEMVDLLILSLKMSSDYKKYDFTGLNEKLENFVKKCDEQLNSKLLAGIIELINTEPFYERKECQISKKYFWLLKTAYRIIENLVESRSQLALENSTLELLINSAALEYHSEYSYRDEQNKLKSLVPDWSELNDKLYWHSIALVRQYEQKKIIDDWRVACFDHFWKFNINDFERLLGFIDIKELMDDKLIALNRAFMIYHQNDKPEWMLEKFKIICSIYPALSIHLENLINPIISDNQKKHEEKMKKTRLKQEKEKLKNTKARLNWIKSLKNNPERLSNSSYFLKGELTNDCYWLMNECIYGKDSVNREDYSNWEILINEFGFQVASAYRDAAIKFWRIFKPKLHSEERLPINSTPYTVIFGLAGLQIESNENESFPLNLNLYEIKHALRYLSWQLNDFPSWLEKFYKLFPDLVSESVMKEVVWELETSDPALEHNHSHILQKIFHHAPWLYVDIAPKIFNWLISKDKLLHKQTNSYLLKIILKSDILKEDLSRLSKQRIELSDSVGDKAWWFALFVDSEPENGIINLEKWLKQLPFKDATYAAQEFICNLTGRKGSVKGKTKIDQLEEVHYLKRLYSLMHEYIKPDEDILRPSLIVYSPGLRDDAQDARDLLFSCLKDIPCSETYYAIKDLSKETTDHNRRNWLLKTASNIALSCGDLEPWESEQLLQFESSGNIKPKTHKELFNLALLRVFELKDWLENGDDSPWRTWQRVEEETEMRNLIASELRKIAQNKYSTSQENELANSQRTDIRLENPRINSPVPIELKILDRNWTGPDLCERLRNQLVGDYLREATSGCGIFLLVAQNTSKKWFINGSRVGLNELEETLQNYWYGIASQWPIIDSIKVVVIDLNKRGLVSNT
;
A
#
# COMPACT_ATOMS: atom_id res chain seq x y z
N MET A 1 -19.73 6.84 -10.30
CA MET A 1 -20.69 7.56 -9.43
C MET A 1 -20.11 7.52 -8.03
N PHE A 2 -19.99 8.67 -7.35
CA PHE A 2 -19.51 8.73 -5.98
C PHE A 2 -20.66 8.48 -4.99
N PRO A 3 -20.41 7.84 -3.83
CA PRO A 3 -21.41 7.67 -2.77
C PRO A 3 -21.84 9.03 -2.19
N LEU A 4 -23.12 9.18 -1.82
CA LEU A 4 -23.65 10.40 -1.21
C LEU A 4 -23.22 10.51 0.26
N GLY A 5 -22.59 11.64 0.63
CA GLY A 5 -22.38 12.07 2.00
C GLY A 5 -23.61 12.70 2.64
N TYR A 6 -23.55 13.02 3.94
CA TYR A 6 -24.69 13.56 4.68
C TYR A 6 -25.28 14.85 4.08
N GLU A 7 -24.42 15.78 3.62
CA GLU A 7 -24.87 17.03 2.98
C GLU A 7 -25.58 16.77 1.64
N GLU A 8 -25.11 15.77 0.88
CA GLU A 8 -25.69 15.39 -0.41
C GLU A 8 -27.01 14.63 -0.23
N ILE A 9 -27.11 13.79 0.80
CA ILE A 9 -28.37 13.15 1.23
C ILE A 9 -29.39 14.22 1.64
N GLU A 10 -28.98 15.22 2.43
CA GLU A 10 -29.85 16.33 2.82
C GLU A 10 -30.34 17.11 1.59
N ARG A 11 -29.44 17.42 0.65
CA ARG A 11 -29.80 18.06 -0.62
C ARG A 11 -30.76 17.20 -1.45
N PHE A 12 -30.53 15.89 -1.51
CA PHE A 12 -31.41 14.94 -2.21
C PHE A 12 -32.82 14.93 -1.60
N CYS A 13 -32.92 14.85 -0.28
CA CYS A 13 -34.18 14.91 0.46
C CYS A 13 -34.92 16.23 0.27
N ASN A 14 -34.20 17.36 0.21
CA ASN A 14 -34.77 18.68 -0.07
C ASN A 14 -35.40 18.74 -1.47
N ILE A 15 -34.72 18.22 -2.50
CA ILE A 15 -35.24 18.15 -3.87
C ILE A 15 -36.50 17.27 -3.93
N ARG A 16 -36.52 16.16 -3.17
CA ARG A 16 -37.66 15.23 -3.07
C ARG A 16 -38.78 15.70 -2.14
N GLN A 17 -38.67 16.90 -1.56
CA GLN A 17 -39.67 17.49 -0.66
C GLN A 17 -40.03 16.61 0.55
N VAL A 18 -39.03 15.91 1.11
CA VAL A 18 -39.21 15.04 2.29
C VAL A 18 -39.48 15.89 3.54
N LYS A 19 -40.45 15.49 4.36
CA LYS A 19 -40.76 16.20 5.62
C LYS A 19 -39.75 15.84 6.72
N ASN A 20 -39.40 16.81 7.59
CA ASN A 20 -38.55 16.62 8.77
C ASN A 20 -37.15 16.05 8.47
N ILE A 21 -36.46 16.59 7.45
CA ILE A 21 -35.16 16.10 6.97
C ILE A 21 -34.12 16.02 8.10
N HIS A 22 -34.06 17.02 8.99
CA HIS A 22 -33.16 17.01 10.13
C HIS A 22 -33.29 15.73 10.98
N LYS A 23 -34.54 15.38 11.32
CA LYS A 23 -34.83 14.18 12.12
C LYS A 23 -34.53 12.88 11.36
N LEU A 24 -34.76 12.87 10.05
CA LEU A 24 -34.37 11.74 9.19
C LEU A 24 -32.85 11.53 9.22
N ILE A 25 -32.07 12.59 9.06
CA ILE A 25 -30.59 12.53 9.11
C ILE A 25 -30.11 12.08 10.50
N GLU A 26 -30.76 12.52 11.58
CA GLU A 26 -30.47 12.04 12.94
C GLU A 26 -30.72 10.54 13.08
N GLU A 27 -31.83 10.01 12.57
CA GLU A 27 -32.10 8.57 12.61
C GLU A 27 -31.14 7.77 11.72
N ILE A 28 -30.76 8.29 10.55
CA ILE A 28 -29.74 7.67 9.69
C ILE A 28 -28.40 7.56 10.43
N LYS A 29 -27.99 8.61 11.13
CA LYS A 29 -26.77 8.60 11.96
C LYS A 29 -26.89 7.63 13.13
N LYS A 30 -28.03 7.66 13.84
CA LYS A 30 -28.27 6.86 15.04
C LYS A 30 -28.29 5.35 14.76
N PHE A 31 -28.90 4.92 13.66
CA PHE A 31 -29.05 3.49 13.32
C PHE A 31 -28.04 3.00 12.28
N ASP A 32 -26.99 3.78 12.02
CA ASP A 32 -25.89 3.47 11.11
C ASP A 32 -26.30 3.22 9.65
N LEU A 33 -27.32 3.91 9.16
CA LEU A 33 -27.89 3.63 7.85
C LEU A 33 -27.15 4.32 6.71
N LEU A 34 -26.00 4.97 6.96
CA LEU A 34 -25.28 5.73 5.95
C LEU A 34 -24.87 4.86 4.75
N VAL A 35 -24.35 3.65 4.99
CA VAL A 35 -23.94 2.72 3.91
C VAL A 35 -25.11 2.34 2.99
N LEU A 36 -26.34 2.37 3.50
CA LEU A 36 -27.55 2.19 2.70
C LEU A 36 -27.98 3.52 2.06
N ALA A 37 -27.89 4.64 2.79
CA ALA A 37 -28.34 5.95 2.34
C ALA A 37 -27.42 6.63 1.32
N GLU A 38 -26.15 6.21 1.22
CA GLU A 38 -25.18 6.78 0.28
C GLU A 38 -25.53 6.46 -1.19
N ARG A 39 -26.43 5.50 -1.43
CA ARG A 39 -26.88 5.08 -2.76
C ARG A 39 -28.26 5.67 -3.03
N PRO A 40 -28.44 6.50 -4.08
CA PRO A 40 -29.72 7.16 -4.35
C PRO A 40 -30.93 6.21 -4.40
N PHE A 41 -30.76 5.04 -4.99
CA PHE A 41 -31.82 4.04 -5.12
C PHE A 41 -32.25 3.42 -3.78
N ASP A 42 -31.29 3.19 -2.88
CA ASP A 42 -31.55 2.64 -1.54
C ASP A 42 -32.07 3.74 -0.59
N LEU A 43 -31.58 4.98 -0.75
CA LEU A 43 -32.09 6.17 -0.08
C LEU A 43 -33.56 6.44 -0.39
N GLU A 44 -34.01 6.23 -1.63
CA GLU A 44 -35.44 6.34 -1.97
C GLU A 44 -36.31 5.39 -1.14
N ASN A 45 -35.83 4.19 -0.81
CA ASN A 45 -36.58 3.24 0.00
C ASN A 45 -36.61 3.64 1.48
N ILE A 46 -35.50 4.21 1.99
CA ILE A 46 -35.44 4.83 3.32
C ILE A 46 -36.44 5.98 3.41
N ILE A 47 -36.50 6.85 2.39
CA ILE A 47 -37.46 7.95 2.30
C ILE A 47 -38.90 7.43 2.24
N LYS A 48 -39.16 6.36 1.47
CA LYS A 48 -40.49 5.73 1.39
C LYS A 48 -40.95 5.25 2.77
N LYS A 49 -40.10 4.51 3.49
CA LYS A 49 -40.39 4.08 4.87
C LYS A 49 -40.64 5.26 5.81
N TRP A 50 -39.82 6.31 5.70
CA TRP A 50 -39.98 7.54 6.49
C TRP A 50 -41.32 8.22 6.23
N ASN A 51 -41.73 8.32 4.97
CA ASN A 51 -43.00 8.93 4.60
C ASN A 51 -44.22 8.08 5.02
N ASP A 52 -44.12 6.75 4.92
CA ASP A 52 -45.20 5.82 5.26
C ASP A 52 -45.40 5.67 6.78
N ILE A 53 -44.31 5.62 7.55
CA ILE A 53 -44.32 5.20 8.97
C ILE A 53 -43.93 6.34 9.92
N GLY A 54 -43.20 7.36 9.45
CA GLY A 54 -42.71 8.49 10.26
C GLY A 54 -41.53 8.17 11.18
N LYS A 55 -40.94 6.97 11.07
CA LYS A 55 -39.72 6.51 11.76
C LYS A 55 -38.99 5.45 10.95
N LEU A 56 -37.66 5.42 11.03
CA LEU A 56 -36.82 4.40 10.37
C LEU A 56 -36.72 3.12 11.19
N GLY A 57 -36.63 3.22 12.52
CA GLY A 57 -36.34 2.08 13.39
C GLY A 57 -34.89 1.61 13.26
N SER A 58 -34.61 0.42 13.78
CA SER A 58 -33.26 -0.16 13.82
C SER A 58 -32.71 -0.54 12.44
N ARG A 59 -31.42 -0.92 12.37
CA ARG A 59 -30.79 -1.38 11.11
C ARG A 59 -31.52 -2.61 10.57
N LEU A 60 -31.86 -3.55 11.44
CA LEU A 60 -32.62 -4.75 11.12
C LEU A 60 -34.02 -4.40 10.59
N ASP A 61 -34.68 -3.39 11.18
CA ASP A 61 -36.00 -2.94 10.71
C ASP A 61 -35.94 -2.40 9.28
N ILE A 62 -34.86 -1.72 8.92
CA ILE A 62 -34.65 -1.18 7.57
C ILE A 62 -34.34 -2.30 6.58
N ILE A 63 -33.46 -3.24 6.94
CA ILE A 63 -33.15 -4.40 6.10
C ILE A 63 -34.42 -5.23 5.84
N LYS A 64 -35.21 -5.53 6.87
CA LYS A 64 -36.49 -6.27 6.73
C LYS A 64 -37.48 -5.51 5.85
N TYR A 65 -37.62 -4.20 6.05
CA TYR A 65 -38.49 -3.38 5.20
C TYR A 65 -38.01 -3.38 3.74
N ASN A 66 -36.70 -3.25 3.50
CA ASN A 66 -36.09 -3.29 2.18
C ASN A 66 -36.36 -4.62 1.48
N ILE A 67 -36.11 -5.76 2.16
CA ILE A 67 -36.39 -7.10 1.62
C ILE A 67 -37.87 -7.23 1.26
N ASN A 68 -38.78 -6.83 2.15
CA ASN A 68 -40.22 -6.91 1.93
C ASN A 68 -40.67 -6.09 0.71
N GLN A 69 -40.21 -4.85 0.56
CA GLN A 69 -40.56 -4.02 -0.60
C GLN A 69 -39.95 -4.60 -1.89
N ARG A 70 -38.65 -4.88 -1.87
CA ARG A 70 -37.89 -5.20 -3.07
C ARG A 70 -38.17 -6.59 -3.66
N LEU A 71 -38.54 -7.57 -2.84
CA LEU A 71 -39.00 -8.87 -3.36
C LEU A 71 -40.35 -8.74 -4.10
N ASN A 72 -41.19 -7.81 -3.65
CA ASN A 72 -42.49 -7.54 -4.28
C ASN A 72 -42.36 -6.68 -5.54
N ASP A 73 -41.37 -5.79 -5.61
CA ASP A 73 -41.06 -4.97 -6.79
C ASP A 73 -40.48 -5.81 -7.95
N SER A 74 -40.79 -5.45 -9.20
CA SER A 74 -40.17 -5.98 -10.42
C SER A 74 -39.38 -4.89 -11.17
N HIS A 75 -38.29 -5.24 -11.85
CA HIS A 75 -37.48 -4.27 -12.61
C HIS A 75 -38.20 -3.63 -13.81
N THR A 76 -39.28 -4.23 -14.32
CA THR A 76 -40.00 -3.75 -15.51
C THR A 76 -41.51 -3.84 -15.33
N ASP A 77 -42.25 -2.79 -15.72
CA ASP A 77 -43.72 -2.69 -15.61
C ASP A 77 -44.48 -3.58 -16.63
N ASP A 78 -43.79 -4.17 -17.61
CA ASP A 78 -44.39 -4.60 -18.89
C ASP A 78 -44.70 -6.12 -19.04
N ARG A 79 -44.64 -6.97 -17.99
CA ARG A 79 -44.75 -8.44 -18.16
C ARG A 79 -45.55 -9.23 -17.12
N LYS A 80 -46.03 -10.40 -17.59
CA LYS A 80 -47.07 -11.29 -17.01
C LYS A 80 -46.87 -11.62 -15.53
N SER A 81 -47.96 -11.50 -14.77
CA SER A 81 -48.06 -11.81 -13.35
C SER A 81 -47.95 -13.31 -13.06
N VAL A 82 -46.73 -13.85 -12.97
CA VAL A 82 -46.50 -15.15 -12.31
C VAL A 82 -46.83 -14.94 -10.83
N ARG A 83 -47.93 -15.54 -10.35
CA ARG A 83 -48.33 -15.43 -8.94
C ARG A 83 -47.46 -16.35 -8.09
N ILE A 84 -46.48 -15.77 -7.40
CA ILE A 84 -45.64 -16.45 -6.40
C ILE A 84 -45.96 -15.83 -5.05
N THR A 85 -46.04 -16.65 -4.00
CA THR A 85 -46.24 -16.15 -2.64
C THR A 85 -44.97 -15.48 -2.13
N PHE A 86 -45.12 -14.50 -1.23
CA PHE A 86 -43.98 -13.82 -0.63
C PHE A 86 -43.08 -14.80 0.13
N GLU A 87 -43.65 -15.78 0.83
CA GLU A 87 -42.91 -16.80 1.57
C GLU A 87 -42.02 -17.64 0.63
N LYS A 88 -42.52 -17.96 -0.57
CA LYS A 88 -41.74 -18.68 -1.58
C LYS A 88 -40.60 -17.79 -2.10
N LEU A 89 -40.87 -16.53 -2.47
CA LEU A 89 -39.83 -15.55 -2.87
C LEU A 89 -38.73 -15.39 -1.81
N LEU A 90 -39.12 -15.26 -0.55
CA LEU A 90 -38.18 -15.12 0.57
C LEU A 90 -37.33 -16.38 0.72
N ALA A 91 -37.93 -17.58 0.72
CA ALA A 91 -37.19 -18.85 0.81
C ALA A 91 -36.20 -19.03 -0.35
N GLY A 92 -36.58 -18.64 -1.57
CA GLY A 92 -35.70 -18.66 -2.73
C GLY A 92 -34.52 -17.69 -2.57
N ALA A 93 -34.77 -16.47 -2.09
CA ALA A 93 -33.74 -15.46 -1.84
C ALA A 93 -32.75 -15.89 -0.72
N GLU A 94 -33.26 -16.47 0.38
CA GLU A 94 -32.47 -17.04 1.47
C GLU A 94 -31.53 -18.15 0.97
N ARG A 95 -32.04 -19.11 0.17
CA ARG A 95 -31.22 -20.19 -0.38
C ARG A 95 -30.16 -19.66 -1.35
N LEU A 96 -30.51 -18.73 -2.24
CA LEU A 96 -29.53 -18.10 -3.14
C LEU A 96 -28.46 -17.33 -2.35
N ALA A 97 -28.84 -16.62 -1.29
CA ALA A 97 -27.90 -15.89 -0.44
C ALA A 97 -26.92 -16.83 0.27
N ALA A 98 -27.41 -17.92 0.87
CA ALA A 98 -26.57 -18.96 1.47
C ALA A 98 -25.63 -19.60 0.44
N THR A 99 -26.12 -19.85 -0.78
CA THR A 99 -25.31 -20.39 -1.88
C THR A 99 -24.16 -19.46 -2.25
N VAL A 100 -24.42 -18.16 -2.42
CA VAL A 100 -23.38 -17.19 -2.77
C VAL A 100 -22.27 -17.17 -1.72
N ILE A 101 -22.60 -17.31 -0.43
CA ILE A 101 -21.59 -17.34 0.63
C ILE A 101 -20.83 -18.67 0.65
N LEU A 102 -21.54 -19.81 0.62
CA LEU A 102 -20.92 -21.14 0.71
C LEU A 102 -20.09 -21.53 -0.51
N THR A 103 -20.41 -20.99 -1.69
CA THR A 103 -19.70 -21.28 -2.95
C THR A 103 -18.66 -20.21 -3.32
N GLY A 104 -18.68 -19.04 -2.67
CA GLY A 104 -17.86 -17.88 -3.05
C GLY A 104 -18.24 -17.21 -4.39
N LYS A 105 -19.22 -17.74 -5.13
CA LYS A 105 -19.62 -17.22 -6.46
C LYS A 105 -20.69 -16.13 -6.32
N ALA A 106 -20.31 -14.88 -6.60
CA ALA A 106 -21.20 -13.73 -6.46
C ALA A 106 -22.25 -13.57 -7.59
N ASN A 107 -21.99 -14.11 -8.78
CA ASN A 107 -22.84 -13.96 -9.96
C ASN A 107 -23.88 -15.08 -10.04
N ILE A 108 -25.14 -14.73 -10.33
CA ILE A 108 -26.24 -15.69 -10.57
C ILE A 108 -26.74 -15.48 -12.00
N SER A 109 -26.71 -16.52 -12.83
CA SER A 109 -27.12 -16.46 -14.22
C SER A 109 -28.65 -16.35 -14.37
N VAL A 110 -29.08 -15.45 -15.24
CA VAL A 110 -30.51 -15.23 -15.55
C VAL A 110 -31.00 -16.17 -16.65
N SER A 111 -30.11 -16.57 -17.58
CA SER A 111 -30.41 -17.57 -18.61
C SER A 111 -29.86 -18.94 -18.23
N PRO A 112 -30.65 -20.03 -18.36
CA PRO A 112 -30.19 -21.39 -18.09
C PRO A 112 -29.09 -21.88 -19.06
N PHE A 113 -28.86 -21.17 -20.18
CA PHE A 113 -27.90 -21.54 -21.22
C PHE A 113 -26.55 -20.80 -21.15
N SER A 114 -26.27 -20.03 -20.10
CA SER A 114 -24.96 -19.39 -19.96
C SER A 114 -23.90 -20.44 -19.61
N HIS A 115 -22.96 -20.72 -20.52
CA HIS A 115 -21.86 -21.68 -20.31
C HIS A 115 -20.68 -21.11 -19.49
N ASN A 116 -20.90 -20.06 -18.71
CA ASN A 116 -19.83 -19.52 -17.86
C ASN A 116 -19.79 -20.31 -16.53
N ASN A 117 -18.77 -21.15 -16.36
CA ASN A 117 -18.60 -22.01 -15.17
C ASN A 117 -18.43 -21.21 -13.85
N ASP A 118 -18.13 -19.91 -13.94
CA ASP A 118 -17.95 -19.02 -12.78
C ASP A 118 -19.27 -18.47 -12.22
N ASN A 119 -20.39 -18.65 -12.92
CA ASN A 119 -21.70 -18.17 -12.46
C ASN A 119 -22.53 -19.29 -11.81
N LEU A 120 -23.36 -18.92 -10.84
CA LEU A 120 -24.35 -19.80 -10.23
C LEU A 120 -25.56 -19.98 -11.14
N ASN A 121 -26.00 -21.23 -11.32
CA ASN A 121 -27.22 -21.53 -12.08
C ASN A 121 -28.43 -21.60 -11.14
N GLY A 122 -29.36 -20.65 -11.26
CA GLY A 122 -30.57 -20.59 -10.43
C GLY A 122 -31.42 -21.87 -10.49
N GLN A 123 -31.50 -22.54 -11.64
CA GLN A 123 -32.27 -23.78 -11.80
C GLN A 123 -31.65 -24.97 -11.06
N GLN A 124 -30.32 -24.99 -10.90
CA GLN A 124 -29.63 -26.02 -10.11
C GLN A 124 -29.81 -25.80 -8.60
N ILE A 125 -29.97 -24.55 -8.15
CA ILE A 125 -30.10 -24.18 -6.73
C ILE A 125 -31.56 -24.21 -6.27
N LEU A 126 -32.50 -23.94 -7.17
CA LEU A 126 -33.94 -23.94 -6.93
C LEU A 126 -34.61 -25.03 -7.79
N PRO A 127 -34.32 -26.33 -7.55
CA PRO A 127 -34.84 -27.41 -8.39
C PRO A 127 -36.37 -27.58 -8.27
N ASP A 128 -36.95 -27.11 -7.17
CA ASP A 128 -38.39 -27.08 -6.89
C ASP A 128 -39.12 -25.89 -7.57
N TRP A 129 -38.41 -25.08 -8.35
CA TRP A 129 -38.92 -23.89 -9.03
C TRP A 129 -38.91 -24.06 -10.54
N ASN A 130 -39.92 -23.51 -11.21
CA ASN A 130 -39.91 -23.42 -12.66
C ASN A 130 -39.12 -22.20 -13.14
N SER A 131 -38.74 -22.17 -14.42
CA SER A 131 -37.87 -21.12 -14.96
C SER A 131 -38.53 -19.73 -14.95
N GLU A 132 -39.86 -19.63 -15.05
CA GLU A 132 -40.57 -18.35 -14.93
C GLU A 132 -40.54 -17.82 -13.48
N GLU A 133 -40.64 -18.72 -12.49
CA GLU A 133 -40.54 -18.37 -11.08
C GLU A 133 -39.14 -17.91 -10.69
N ILE A 134 -38.11 -18.57 -11.22
CA ILE A 134 -36.71 -18.15 -11.01
C ILE A 134 -36.46 -16.79 -11.67
N SER A 135 -36.93 -16.57 -12.90
CA SER A 135 -36.84 -15.26 -13.56
C SER A 135 -37.50 -14.19 -12.70
N ARG A 136 -38.71 -14.44 -12.18
CA ARG A 136 -39.43 -13.49 -11.31
C ARG A 136 -38.68 -13.16 -10.03
N LEU A 137 -37.95 -14.11 -9.44
CA LEU A 137 -37.11 -13.86 -8.27
C LEU A 137 -35.86 -13.04 -8.64
N LEU A 138 -35.14 -13.43 -9.70
CA LEU A 138 -33.91 -12.74 -10.15
C LEU A 138 -34.19 -11.34 -10.69
N GLU A 139 -35.42 -11.07 -11.15
CA GLU A 139 -35.91 -9.76 -11.58
C GLU A 139 -36.42 -8.86 -10.44
N SER A 140 -36.34 -9.33 -9.19
CA SER A 140 -36.76 -8.54 -8.03
C SER A 140 -35.68 -7.53 -7.60
N GLY A 141 -36.10 -6.43 -6.99
CA GLY A 141 -35.23 -5.30 -6.66
C GLY A 141 -34.14 -5.57 -5.61
N ILE A 142 -34.08 -6.79 -5.03
CA ILE A 142 -32.97 -7.22 -4.15
C ILE A 142 -31.69 -7.51 -4.94
N PHE A 143 -31.81 -7.76 -6.24
CA PHE A 143 -30.69 -7.93 -7.15
C PHE A 143 -30.35 -6.62 -7.88
N ASN A 144 -29.14 -6.53 -8.42
CA ASN A 144 -28.76 -5.48 -9.35
C ASN A 144 -29.31 -5.76 -10.76
N ASP A 145 -29.23 -4.77 -11.64
CA ASP A 145 -29.62 -4.94 -13.02
C ASP A 145 -28.73 -5.98 -13.72
N ILE A 146 -29.26 -6.64 -14.75
CA ILE A 146 -28.58 -7.72 -15.46
C ILE A 146 -27.33 -7.16 -16.15
N ILE A 147 -26.15 -7.64 -15.74
CA ILE A 147 -24.85 -7.27 -16.32
C ILE A 147 -24.21 -8.56 -16.84
N TYR A 148 -23.89 -8.61 -18.13
CA TYR A 148 -23.33 -9.79 -18.81
C TYR A 148 -24.14 -11.09 -18.60
N GLY A 149 -25.47 -10.99 -18.53
CA GLY A 149 -26.37 -12.15 -18.37
C GLY A 149 -26.45 -12.71 -16.95
N ALA A 150 -25.92 -12.01 -15.95
CA ALA A 150 -25.99 -12.39 -14.55
C ALA A 150 -26.42 -11.22 -13.65
N VAL A 151 -26.91 -11.56 -12.46
CA VAL A 151 -27.26 -10.64 -11.38
C VAL A 151 -26.46 -10.95 -10.12
N ARG A 152 -26.41 -9.99 -9.20
CA ARG A 152 -25.78 -10.06 -7.88
C ARG A 152 -26.73 -9.44 -6.85
N PHE A 153 -26.61 -9.86 -5.59
CA PHE A 153 -27.25 -9.15 -4.50
C PHE A 153 -26.77 -7.70 -4.46
N ARG A 154 -27.72 -6.74 -4.44
CA ARG A 154 -27.42 -5.31 -4.50
C ARG A 154 -26.67 -4.81 -3.27
N HIS A 155 -27.00 -5.36 -2.10
CA HIS A 155 -26.40 -4.98 -0.83
C HIS A 155 -25.86 -6.19 -0.05
N ARG A 156 -24.67 -6.01 0.53
CA ARG A 156 -23.97 -7.03 1.32
C ARG A 156 -24.79 -7.48 2.53
N ASP A 157 -25.30 -6.54 3.32
CA ASP A 157 -26.12 -6.84 4.51
C ASP A 157 -27.39 -7.60 4.19
N ILE A 158 -28.05 -7.32 3.06
CA ILE A 158 -29.26 -8.06 2.66
C ILE A 158 -28.89 -9.52 2.39
N ARG A 159 -27.81 -9.77 1.66
CA ARG A 159 -27.30 -11.13 1.42
C ARG A 159 -26.91 -11.83 2.71
N GLU A 160 -26.15 -11.17 3.58
CA GLU A 160 -25.69 -11.77 4.85
C GLU A 160 -26.84 -12.06 5.81
N PHE A 161 -27.81 -11.16 5.91
CA PHE A 161 -29.02 -11.36 6.73
C PHE A 161 -29.88 -12.50 6.18
N LEU A 162 -30.15 -12.54 4.86
CA LEU A 162 -30.90 -13.64 4.23
C LEU A 162 -30.19 -15.00 4.41
N ALA A 163 -28.87 -15.04 4.29
CA ALA A 163 -28.10 -16.24 4.59
C ALA A 163 -28.19 -16.62 6.08
N ALA A 164 -28.16 -15.66 7.00
CA ALA A 164 -28.34 -15.91 8.43
C ALA A 164 -29.74 -16.50 8.73
N GLN A 165 -30.79 -16.02 8.05
CA GLN A 165 -32.13 -16.61 8.15
C GLN A 165 -32.14 -18.06 7.66
N TRP A 166 -31.46 -18.36 6.55
CA TRP A 166 -31.31 -19.72 6.06
C TRP A 166 -30.61 -20.62 7.10
N PHE A 167 -29.48 -20.20 7.65
CA PHE A 167 -28.75 -20.95 8.69
C PHE A 167 -29.55 -21.11 9.98
N SER A 168 -30.32 -20.10 10.39
CA SER A 168 -31.23 -20.19 11.54
C SER A 168 -32.28 -21.29 11.33
N LYS A 169 -32.81 -21.46 10.12
CA LYS A 169 -33.71 -22.59 9.79
C LYS A 169 -33.00 -23.93 9.90
N GLN A 170 -31.75 -24.03 9.45
CA GLN A 170 -30.95 -25.26 9.59
C GLN A 170 -30.64 -25.61 11.06
N LEU A 171 -30.40 -24.60 11.91
CA LEU A 171 -30.15 -24.78 13.35
C LEU A 171 -31.37 -25.25 14.14
N ASN A 172 -32.58 -24.99 13.63
CA ASN A 172 -33.84 -25.43 14.20
C ASN A 172 -34.24 -26.85 13.77
N GLY A 173 -33.47 -27.48 12.86
CA GLY A 173 -33.63 -28.88 12.47
C GLY A 173 -32.79 -29.84 13.31
N ASP A 174 -32.81 -31.12 12.95
CA ASP A 174 -32.11 -32.20 13.67
C ASP A 174 -30.57 -32.15 13.52
N ASN A 175 -30.05 -31.30 12.63
CA ASN A 175 -28.64 -31.28 12.24
C ASN A 175 -27.83 -30.14 12.90
N ARG A 176 -28.24 -29.69 14.09
CA ARG A 176 -27.63 -28.53 14.75
C ARG A 176 -26.11 -28.64 14.90
N LEU A 177 -25.61 -29.82 15.30
CA LEU A 177 -24.16 -30.05 15.45
C LEU A 177 -23.40 -29.87 14.13
N ALA A 178 -23.96 -30.37 13.02
CA ALA A 178 -23.36 -30.22 11.69
C ALA A 178 -23.30 -28.75 11.26
N VAL A 179 -24.34 -27.97 11.52
CA VAL A 179 -24.37 -26.53 11.23
C VAL A 179 -23.37 -25.76 12.10
N GLU A 180 -23.33 -26.04 13.40
CA GLU A 180 -22.37 -25.38 14.31
C GLU A 180 -20.92 -25.70 13.96
N ALA A 181 -20.62 -26.92 13.50
CA ALA A 181 -19.29 -27.34 13.05
C ALA A 181 -18.82 -26.61 11.77
N LEU A 182 -19.72 -25.99 11.00
CA LEU A 182 -19.33 -25.12 9.89
C LEU A 182 -18.77 -23.79 10.39
N PHE A 183 -19.33 -23.22 11.46
CA PHE A 183 -18.93 -21.92 12.00
C PHE A 183 -17.75 -22.02 12.96
N PHE A 184 -17.77 -22.99 13.87
CA PHE A 184 -16.79 -23.13 14.95
C PHE A 184 -15.94 -24.37 14.72
N LYS A 185 -14.66 -24.15 14.40
CA LYS A 185 -13.71 -25.23 14.13
C LYS A 185 -12.48 -25.10 15.03
N GLU A 186 -11.68 -26.16 15.05
CA GLU A 186 -10.35 -26.16 15.66
C GLU A 186 -9.34 -26.49 14.57
N GLN A 187 -8.32 -25.65 14.40
CA GLN A 187 -7.25 -25.84 13.41
C GLN A 187 -5.90 -25.61 14.09
N PHE A 188 -5.03 -26.62 14.08
CA PHE A 188 -3.72 -26.60 14.75
C PHE A 188 -3.77 -26.23 16.26
N GLY A 189 -4.90 -26.48 16.93
CA GLY A 189 -5.14 -26.12 18.34
C GLY A 189 -5.71 -24.72 18.55
N GLU A 190 -5.85 -23.93 17.49
CA GLU A 190 -6.52 -22.64 17.53
C GLU A 190 -8.03 -22.86 17.34
N LYS A 191 -8.84 -22.35 18.27
CA LYS A 191 -10.30 -22.28 18.09
C LYS A 191 -10.62 -21.15 17.15
N ILE A 192 -11.18 -21.47 15.99
CA ILE A 192 -11.41 -20.53 14.92
C ILE A 192 -12.89 -20.39 14.59
N ILE A 193 -13.23 -19.21 14.10
CA ILE A 193 -14.47 -18.95 13.40
C ILE A 193 -14.16 -18.93 11.92
N THR A 194 -14.82 -19.80 11.16
CA THR A 194 -14.61 -19.97 9.71
C THR A 194 -14.73 -18.61 9.00
N PRO A 195 -13.63 -18.08 8.43
CA PRO A 195 -13.60 -16.72 7.86
C PRO A 195 -14.71 -16.44 6.83
N SER A 196 -14.98 -17.37 5.91
CA SER A 196 -16.02 -17.22 4.88
C SER A 196 -17.44 -17.14 5.45
N LEU A 197 -17.67 -17.68 6.64
CA LEU A 197 -18.97 -17.65 7.34
C LEU A 197 -19.04 -16.58 8.43
N ARG A 198 -17.90 -15.99 8.81
CA ARG A 198 -17.80 -14.92 9.82
C ARG A 198 -18.82 -13.80 9.61
N PRO A 199 -19.05 -13.26 8.39
CA PRO A 199 -19.97 -12.13 8.20
C PRO A 199 -21.44 -12.43 8.50
N ILE A 200 -21.83 -13.71 8.61
CA ILE A 200 -23.19 -14.13 8.93
C ILE A 200 -23.46 -14.05 10.44
N LEU A 201 -22.45 -14.31 11.26
CA LEU A 201 -22.60 -14.42 12.72
C LEU A 201 -23.20 -13.17 13.37
N PRO A 202 -22.84 -11.92 13.01
CA PRO A 202 -23.45 -10.74 13.61
C PRO A 202 -24.97 -10.64 13.43
N TRP A 203 -25.52 -11.28 12.39
CA TRP A 203 -26.96 -11.44 12.21
C TRP A 203 -27.49 -12.67 12.94
N LEU A 204 -26.76 -13.78 12.90
CA LEU A 204 -27.18 -15.06 13.49
C LEU A 204 -27.28 -15.02 15.02
N ILE A 205 -26.44 -14.24 15.71
CA ILE A 205 -26.52 -14.04 17.17
C ILE A 205 -27.84 -13.40 17.62
N ILE A 206 -28.56 -12.72 16.71
CA ILE A 206 -29.89 -12.15 16.98
C ILE A 206 -30.98 -13.22 16.81
N LEU A 207 -30.73 -14.23 15.97
CA LEU A 207 -31.70 -15.25 15.58
C LEU A 207 -31.58 -16.55 16.39
N ASP A 208 -30.42 -16.84 17.00
CA ASP A 208 -30.18 -18.06 17.78
C ASP A 208 -29.38 -17.79 19.07
N GLU A 209 -29.99 -18.11 20.22
CA GLU A 209 -29.42 -17.83 21.55
C GLU A 209 -28.16 -18.65 21.84
N LYS A 210 -28.10 -19.92 21.41
CA LYS A 210 -26.95 -20.80 21.68
C LYS A 210 -25.73 -20.38 20.85
N ILE A 211 -25.93 -19.95 19.59
CA ILE A 211 -24.88 -19.33 18.77
C ILE A 211 -24.40 -18.03 19.45
N CYS A 212 -25.33 -17.19 19.91
CA CYS A 212 -25.01 -15.97 20.66
C CYS A 212 -24.08 -16.25 21.85
N GLN A 213 -24.43 -17.22 22.70
CA GLN A 213 -23.60 -17.61 23.85
C GLN A 213 -22.22 -18.14 23.45
N LYS A 214 -22.12 -18.90 22.35
CA LYS A 214 -20.82 -19.33 21.82
C LYS A 214 -19.97 -18.14 21.37
N VAL A 215 -20.55 -17.20 20.62
CA VAL A 215 -19.82 -16.01 20.14
C VAL A 215 -19.33 -15.15 21.30
N ILE A 216 -20.14 -14.91 22.33
CA ILE A 216 -19.74 -14.19 23.57
C ILE A 216 -18.47 -14.81 24.17
N LYS A 217 -18.44 -16.15 24.27
CA LYS A 217 -17.32 -16.88 24.88
C LYS A 217 -16.06 -16.90 24.02
N PHE A 218 -16.20 -16.98 22.69
CA PHE A 218 -15.07 -17.23 21.80
C PHE A 218 -14.50 -15.95 21.18
N GLN A 219 -15.34 -15.12 20.57
CA GLN A 219 -14.94 -13.91 19.84
C GLN A 219 -16.05 -12.84 19.95
N PRO A 220 -16.22 -12.22 21.13
CA PRO A 220 -17.24 -11.21 21.36
C PRO A 220 -17.10 -9.97 20.46
N GLU A 221 -15.90 -9.70 19.93
CA GLU A 221 -15.63 -8.64 18.95
C GLU A 221 -16.54 -8.71 17.70
N LEU A 222 -17.06 -9.89 17.36
CA LEU A 222 -17.97 -10.09 16.23
C LEU A 222 -19.26 -9.28 16.32
N ALA A 223 -19.77 -9.05 17.53
CA ALA A 223 -21.00 -8.28 17.72
C ALA A 223 -20.84 -6.82 17.26
N PHE A 224 -19.60 -6.34 17.07
CA PHE A 224 -19.30 -4.95 16.71
C PHE A 224 -18.89 -4.76 15.23
N GLU A 225 -18.82 -5.83 14.43
CA GLU A 225 -18.36 -5.76 13.04
C GLU A 225 -19.46 -5.38 12.04
N SER A 226 -20.65 -5.97 12.18
CA SER A 226 -21.81 -5.81 11.30
C SER A 226 -23.09 -6.18 12.07
N GLY A 227 -24.23 -6.31 11.40
CA GLY A 227 -25.49 -6.73 12.01
C GLY A 227 -26.24 -5.61 12.72
N ASP A 228 -27.11 -6.00 13.65
CA ASP A 228 -27.87 -5.07 14.49
C ASP A 228 -27.86 -5.48 15.98
N PRO A 229 -26.71 -5.36 16.64
CA PRO A 229 -26.56 -5.73 18.05
C PRO A 229 -27.47 -4.93 18.99
N SER A 230 -28.04 -3.80 18.56
CA SER A 230 -29.03 -3.04 19.33
C SER A 230 -30.30 -3.85 19.66
N GLN A 231 -30.57 -4.91 18.88
CA GLN A 231 -31.69 -5.83 19.10
C GLN A 231 -31.45 -6.83 20.23
N LEU A 232 -30.20 -6.96 20.71
CA LEU A 232 -29.87 -7.81 21.84
C LEU A 232 -30.27 -7.14 23.16
N SER A 233 -30.65 -7.94 24.14
CA SER A 233 -30.96 -7.43 25.49
C SER A 233 -29.77 -6.69 26.10
N LEU A 234 -30.04 -5.73 26.99
CA LEU A 234 -28.98 -4.96 27.64
C LEU A 234 -27.98 -5.88 28.38
N SER A 235 -28.45 -6.95 29.03
CA SER A 235 -27.59 -7.92 29.72
C SER A 235 -26.63 -8.62 28.76
N VAL A 236 -27.11 -9.07 27.61
CA VAL A 236 -26.28 -9.73 26.58
C VAL A 236 -25.28 -8.74 25.98
N ARG A 237 -25.69 -7.51 25.67
CA ARG A 237 -24.75 -6.48 25.16
C ARG A 237 -23.64 -6.17 26.18
N LYS A 238 -23.96 -6.10 27.48
CA LYS A 238 -22.96 -5.92 28.55
C LYS A 238 -21.99 -7.10 28.64
N GLN A 239 -22.47 -8.34 28.44
CA GLN A 239 -21.61 -9.53 28.40
C GLN A 239 -20.62 -9.47 27.23
N PHE A 240 -21.09 -9.18 26.01
CA PHE A 240 -20.20 -8.98 24.85
C PHE A 240 -19.13 -7.94 25.13
N PHE A 241 -19.53 -6.79 25.69
CA PHE A 241 -18.61 -5.71 26.00
C PHE A 241 -17.56 -6.14 27.04
N SER A 242 -17.98 -6.71 28.17
CA SER A 242 -17.09 -7.13 29.25
C SER A 242 -16.09 -8.20 28.80
N GLU A 243 -16.55 -9.21 28.04
CA GLU A 243 -15.65 -10.27 27.52
C GLU A 243 -14.68 -9.74 26.47
N TYR A 244 -15.09 -8.76 25.67
CA TYR A 244 -14.18 -8.12 24.74
C TYR A 244 -13.09 -7.32 25.47
N ILE A 245 -13.44 -6.58 26.53
CA ILE A 245 -12.46 -5.90 27.39
C ILE A 245 -11.50 -6.90 28.05
N ASN A 246 -12.00 -8.05 28.53
CA ASN A 246 -11.16 -9.12 29.07
C ASN A 246 -10.13 -9.56 28.02
N ARG A 247 -10.54 -9.79 26.77
CA ARG A 247 -9.63 -10.18 25.67
C ARG A 247 -8.58 -9.11 25.37
N ILE A 248 -8.97 -7.84 25.34
CA ILE A 248 -8.04 -6.71 25.19
C ILE A 248 -7.00 -6.72 26.32
N SER A 249 -7.43 -6.98 27.56
CA SER A 249 -6.54 -6.99 28.72
C SER A 249 -5.45 -8.07 28.67
N TYR A 250 -5.73 -9.21 28.02
CA TYR A 250 -4.79 -10.29 27.77
C TYR A 250 -4.11 -10.19 26.39
N ASN A 251 -4.36 -9.11 25.63
CA ASN A 251 -3.84 -8.89 24.28
C ASN A 251 -4.17 -10.03 23.30
N LEU A 252 -5.39 -10.59 23.45
CA LEU A 252 -5.93 -11.71 22.64
C LEU A 252 -6.82 -11.23 21.48
N ASP A 253 -7.06 -9.92 21.36
CA ASP A 253 -7.89 -9.33 20.32
C ASP A 253 -7.08 -8.96 19.05
N ASP A 254 -7.80 -8.73 17.95
CA ASP A 254 -7.19 -8.41 16.67
C ASP A 254 -6.66 -6.96 16.58
N ARG A 255 -6.84 -6.10 17.60
CA ARG A 255 -6.50 -4.66 17.63
C ARG A 255 -7.14 -3.79 16.53
N SER A 256 -7.53 -4.38 15.40
CA SER A 256 -8.18 -3.77 14.23
C SER A 256 -9.48 -3.06 14.60
N MET A 257 -10.23 -3.64 15.54
CA MET A 257 -11.48 -3.06 16.05
C MET A 257 -11.29 -1.97 17.10
N ARG A 258 -10.08 -1.80 17.67
CA ARG A 258 -9.88 -0.84 18.78
C ARG A 258 -9.95 0.64 18.41
N ASN A 259 -9.86 0.97 17.12
CA ASN A 259 -9.93 2.34 16.57
C ASN A 259 -11.20 2.55 15.72
N ASN A 260 -12.20 1.69 15.87
CA ASN A 260 -13.35 1.68 14.99
C ASN A 260 -14.51 2.45 15.63
N GLY A 261 -14.85 3.61 15.06
CA GLY A 261 -15.98 4.43 15.48
C GLY A 261 -17.34 3.70 15.46
N LEU A 262 -17.42 2.49 14.87
CA LEU A 262 -18.58 1.59 14.93
C LEU A 262 -18.93 1.13 16.35
N ILE A 263 -17.97 1.03 17.28
CA ILE A 263 -18.23 0.47 18.62
C ILE A 263 -19.07 1.42 19.47
N SER A 264 -18.97 2.72 19.21
CA SER A 264 -19.85 3.74 19.79
C SER A 264 -21.34 3.54 19.52
N LYS A 265 -21.69 2.73 18.50
CA LYS A 265 -23.06 2.56 18.01
C LYS A 265 -23.88 1.54 18.84
N ILE A 266 -23.22 0.78 19.72
CA ILE A 266 -23.85 -0.18 20.64
C ILE A 266 -23.96 0.40 22.06
N VAL A 267 -23.06 1.31 22.38
CA VAL A 267 -22.90 1.89 23.71
C VAL A 267 -23.94 3.01 23.89
N SER A 268 -25.06 2.67 24.53
CA SER A 268 -26.10 3.62 24.96
C SER A 268 -25.77 4.23 26.31
N SER A 269 -26.48 5.28 26.74
CA SER A 269 -26.36 5.86 28.10
C SER A 269 -26.35 4.82 29.23
N ASP A 270 -26.99 3.67 29.02
CA ASP A 270 -27.09 2.57 29.99
C ASP A 270 -25.76 1.81 30.24
N PHE A 271 -24.72 2.11 29.46
CA PHE A 271 -23.36 1.57 29.61
C PHE A 271 -22.45 2.46 30.46
N GLU A 272 -22.86 3.70 30.78
CA GLU A 272 -22.00 4.67 31.47
C GLU A 272 -21.46 4.14 32.80
N GLU A 273 -22.29 3.46 33.59
CA GLU A 273 -21.88 2.86 34.87
C GLU A 273 -20.93 1.65 34.70
N GLU A 274 -21.15 0.85 33.65
CA GLU A 274 -20.29 -0.31 33.35
C GLU A 274 -18.91 0.16 32.87
N VAL A 275 -18.87 1.17 32.00
CA VAL A 275 -17.62 1.77 31.50
C VAL A 275 -16.85 2.42 32.64
N LEU A 276 -17.53 3.12 33.55
CA LEU A 276 -16.90 3.69 34.74
C LEU A 276 -16.20 2.60 35.58
N PHE A 277 -16.91 1.50 35.87
CA PHE A 277 -16.35 0.36 36.60
C PHE A 277 -15.15 -0.28 35.88
N LEU A 278 -15.21 -0.42 34.55
CA LEU A 278 -14.13 -1.02 33.77
C LEU A 278 -12.90 -0.12 33.68
N ILE A 279 -13.07 1.21 33.62
CA ILE A 279 -11.95 2.17 33.69
C ILE A 279 -11.25 2.05 35.05
N GLU A 280 -12.01 1.93 36.14
CA GLU A 280 -11.44 1.73 37.49
C GLU A 280 -10.69 0.39 37.58
N LYS A 281 -11.30 -0.71 37.14
CA LYS A 281 -10.70 -2.05 37.16
C LYS A 281 -9.41 -2.14 36.35
N TYR A 282 -9.36 -1.53 35.18
CA TYR A 282 -8.25 -1.61 34.24
C TYR A 282 -7.42 -0.32 34.18
N PHE A 283 -7.45 0.51 35.22
CA PHE A 283 -6.80 1.81 35.27
C PHE A 283 -5.33 1.82 34.79
N ASN A 284 -4.58 0.75 35.06
CA ASN A 284 -3.16 0.62 34.70
C ASN A 284 -2.91 -0.03 33.32
N ASN A 285 -3.94 -0.56 32.66
CA ASN A 285 -3.80 -1.21 31.36
C ASN A 285 -4.02 -0.19 30.23
N LYS A 286 -2.93 0.25 29.60
CA LYS A 286 -2.94 1.24 28.52
C LYS A 286 -3.87 0.88 27.35
N ASP A 287 -3.90 -0.38 26.96
CA ASP A 287 -4.64 -0.86 25.78
C ASP A 287 -6.15 -0.82 26.04
N VAL A 288 -6.55 -1.20 27.26
CA VAL A 288 -7.95 -1.12 27.71
C VAL A 288 -8.38 0.33 27.91
N ILE A 289 -7.54 1.16 28.53
CA ILE A 289 -7.86 2.58 28.74
C ILE A 289 -8.00 3.34 27.44
N PHE A 290 -7.11 3.10 26.49
CA PHE A 290 -7.21 3.69 25.16
C PHE A 290 -8.59 3.40 24.55
N PHE A 291 -8.99 2.12 24.59
CA PHE A 291 -10.28 1.68 24.07
C PHE A 291 -11.47 2.28 24.83
N LEU A 292 -11.47 2.23 26.16
CA LEU A 292 -12.58 2.75 26.98
C LEU A 292 -12.71 4.27 26.86
N ALA A 293 -11.62 5.01 26.68
CA ALA A 293 -11.66 6.45 26.43
C ALA A 293 -12.28 6.80 25.06
N GLU A 294 -12.04 6.01 24.01
CA GLU A 294 -12.79 6.16 22.73
C GLU A 294 -14.30 5.97 22.96
N ILE A 295 -14.67 4.99 23.79
CA ILE A 295 -16.07 4.75 24.13
C ILE A 295 -16.69 5.91 24.91
N VAL A 296 -15.97 6.48 25.87
CA VAL A 296 -16.42 7.68 26.60
C VAL A 296 -16.62 8.85 25.65
N TRP A 297 -15.66 9.10 24.76
CA TRP A 297 -15.72 10.17 23.76
C TRP A 297 -16.99 10.08 22.91
N HIS A 298 -17.22 8.93 22.29
CA HIS A 298 -18.35 8.78 21.38
C HIS A 298 -19.70 8.59 22.11
N GLY A 299 -19.71 7.90 23.25
CA GLY A 299 -20.90 7.66 24.08
C GLY A 299 -21.35 8.87 24.90
N LYS A 300 -20.52 9.92 24.97
CA LYS A 300 -20.74 11.14 25.77
C LYS A 300 -20.92 10.87 27.26
N PHE A 301 -20.07 10.03 27.83
CA PHE A 301 -20.16 9.55 29.22
C PHE A 301 -19.50 10.50 30.24
N SER A 302 -20.25 11.56 30.59
CA SER A 302 -19.82 12.58 31.55
C SER A 302 -19.36 12.04 32.91
N LYS A 303 -19.95 10.95 33.44
CA LYS A 303 -19.54 10.39 34.74
C LYS A 303 -18.13 9.80 34.73
N CYS A 304 -17.59 9.45 33.56
CA CYS A 304 -16.26 8.85 33.42
C CYS A 304 -15.12 9.88 33.44
N ILE A 305 -15.43 11.18 33.28
CA ILE A 305 -14.44 12.26 33.18
C ILE A 305 -13.48 12.34 34.38
N PRO A 306 -13.94 12.20 35.65
CA PRO A 306 -13.03 12.24 36.80
C PRO A 306 -11.95 11.14 36.79
N LEU A 307 -12.21 9.99 36.17
CA LEU A 307 -11.21 8.91 36.05
C LEU A 307 -10.24 9.13 34.88
N LEU A 308 -10.67 9.81 33.81
CA LEU A 308 -9.81 10.12 32.66
C LEU A 308 -8.89 11.31 32.91
N LYS A 309 -9.28 12.27 33.76
CA LYS A 309 -8.47 13.47 34.06
C LYS A 309 -7.06 13.12 34.60
N PRO A 310 -6.89 12.22 35.60
CA PRO A 310 -5.57 11.78 36.04
C PRO A 310 -4.73 11.14 34.93
N ILE A 311 -5.36 10.37 34.03
CA ILE A 311 -4.65 9.70 32.91
C ILE A 311 -4.13 10.73 31.90
N ALA A 312 -4.92 11.76 31.59
CA ALA A 312 -4.51 12.83 30.68
C ALA A 312 -3.28 13.61 31.20
N LEU A 313 -3.23 13.83 32.52
CA LEU A 313 -2.20 14.63 33.20
C LEU A 313 -0.92 13.86 33.54
N ASP A 314 -0.99 12.53 33.69
CA ASP A 314 0.13 11.69 34.10
C ASP A 314 1.17 11.52 32.97
N GLN A 315 2.36 12.11 33.19
CA GLN A 315 3.47 12.08 32.23
C GLN A 315 4.10 10.68 32.06
N SER A 316 3.92 9.79 33.04
CA SER A 316 4.42 8.42 32.97
C SER A 316 3.58 7.53 32.04
N ARG A 317 2.38 7.98 31.66
CA ARG A 317 1.50 7.28 30.72
C ARG A 317 1.94 7.42 29.29
N ASP A 318 1.57 6.45 28.47
CA ASP A 318 1.84 6.49 27.04
C ASP A 318 1.03 7.60 26.34
N MET A 319 1.59 8.12 25.26
CA MET A 319 1.02 9.24 24.50
C MET A 319 -0.38 8.94 23.96
N TYR A 320 -0.67 7.70 23.58
CA TYR A 320 -1.96 7.34 23.00
C TYR A 320 -3.07 7.42 24.05
N SER A 321 -2.86 6.83 25.23
CA SER A 321 -3.80 6.92 26.36
C SER A 321 -4.05 8.35 26.81
N ARG A 322 -3.00 9.18 26.92
CA ARG A 322 -3.14 10.61 27.25
C ARG A 322 -3.96 11.34 26.20
N ARG A 323 -3.62 11.18 24.92
CA ARG A 323 -4.27 11.87 23.80
C ARG A 323 -5.76 11.56 23.71
N ILE A 324 -6.13 10.28 23.76
CA ILE A 324 -7.55 9.91 23.67
C ILE A 324 -8.34 10.32 24.92
N SER A 325 -7.71 10.31 26.11
CA SER A 325 -8.34 10.78 27.34
C SER A 325 -8.64 12.29 27.26
N ILE A 326 -7.69 13.11 26.77
CA ILE A 326 -7.94 14.53 26.51
C ILE A 326 -9.09 14.69 25.53
N ARG A 327 -9.06 14.00 24.38
CA ARG A 327 -10.14 14.10 23.39
C ARG A 327 -11.53 13.78 23.98
N ALA A 328 -11.63 12.72 24.77
CA ALA A 328 -12.85 12.34 25.46
C ALA A 328 -13.34 13.44 26.43
N ILE A 329 -12.43 13.99 27.24
CA ILE A 329 -12.75 15.08 28.18
C ILE A 329 -13.20 16.33 27.41
N MET A 330 -12.44 16.76 26.40
CA MET A 330 -12.74 17.95 25.61
C MET A 330 -14.07 17.85 24.86
N SER A 331 -14.55 16.65 24.56
CA SER A 331 -15.84 16.42 23.93
C SER A 331 -17.02 16.30 24.91
N CYS A 332 -16.81 15.80 26.13
CA CYS A 332 -17.91 15.41 27.02
C CYS A 332 -18.02 16.27 28.29
N ALA A 333 -16.93 16.92 28.71
CA ALA A 333 -16.90 17.73 29.92
C ALA A 333 -17.59 19.10 29.71
N ASN A 334 -17.95 19.75 30.81
CA ASN A 334 -18.47 21.12 30.76
C ASN A 334 -17.32 22.15 30.58
N THR A 335 -17.65 23.40 30.26
CA THR A 335 -16.63 24.44 29.98
C THR A 335 -15.64 24.64 31.13
N ILE A 336 -16.09 24.55 32.38
CA ILE A 336 -15.23 24.76 33.57
C ILE A 336 -14.19 23.63 33.66
N GLU A 337 -14.64 22.38 33.51
CA GLU A 337 -13.75 21.20 33.54
C GLU A 337 -12.74 21.20 32.38
N LYS A 338 -13.13 21.68 31.20
CA LYS A 338 -12.22 21.84 30.05
C LYS A 338 -11.12 22.86 30.35
N ILE A 339 -11.50 24.03 30.90
CA ILE A 339 -10.56 25.09 31.29
C ILE A 339 -9.62 24.59 32.38
N GLU A 340 -10.15 23.86 33.37
CA GLU A 340 -9.37 23.30 34.47
C GLU A 340 -8.30 22.31 33.96
N LEU A 341 -8.69 21.35 33.11
CA LEU A 341 -7.76 20.41 32.48
C LEU A 341 -6.66 21.14 31.68
N TRP A 342 -7.06 22.08 30.83
CA TRP A 342 -6.11 22.82 29.97
C TRP A 342 -5.15 23.66 30.81
N THR A 343 -5.65 24.30 31.86
CA THR A 343 -4.84 25.09 32.81
C THR A 343 -3.84 24.20 33.54
N GLU A 344 -4.24 23.02 34.02
CA GLU A 344 -3.35 22.07 34.68
C GLU A 344 -2.26 21.55 33.74
N LEU A 345 -2.59 21.23 32.48
CA LEU A 345 -1.60 20.83 31.47
C LEU A 345 -0.56 21.92 31.21
N ASN A 346 -0.97 23.19 31.15
CA ASN A 346 -0.07 24.33 30.98
C ASN A 346 0.77 24.64 32.24
N LYS A 347 0.37 24.20 33.44
CA LYS A 347 1.10 24.44 34.68
C LYS A 347 2.23 23.45 34.94
N ASN A 348 2.19 22.26 34.35
CA ASN A 348 3.10 21.16 34.70
C ASN A 348 4.56 21.33 34.21
N GLU A 349 4.98 22.53 33.78
CA GLU A 349 6.33 22.88 33.26
C GLU A 349 6.90 21.92 32.17
N GLU A 350 6.06 21.04 31.62
CA GLU A 350 6.40 20.04 30.61
C GLU A 350 6.46 20.65 29.21
N ILE A 351 7.38 20.16 28.37
CA ILE A 351 7.29 20.42 26.94
C ILE A 351 6.08 19.65 26.39
N LEU A 352 5.00 20.36 26.05
CA LEU A 352 3.75 19.78 25.57
C LEU A 352 3.92 19.22 24.16
N ASN A 353 3.59 17.93 24.01
CA ASN A 353 3.55 17.32 22.68
C ASN A 353 2.44 17.98 21.85
N ARG A 354 2.79 18.39 20.62
CA ARG A 354 1.89 19.06 19.67
C ARG A 354 0.61 18.27 19.37
N GLN A 355 0.64 16.93 19.46
CA GLN A 355 -0.55 16.10 19.30
C GLN A 355 -1.56 16.32 20.43
N LEU A 356 -1.11 16.55 21.67
CA LEU A 356 -2.02 16.85 22.79
C LEU A 356 -2.66 18.23 22.62
N ILE A 357 -1.90 19.22 22.15
CA ILE A 357 -2.43 20.55 21.83
C ILE A 357 -3.50 20.47 20.74
N ALA A 358 -3.31 19.60 19.74
CA ALA A 358 -4.30 19.41 18.68
C ALA A 358 -5.65 18.91 19.24
N GLU A 359 -5.64 18.00 20.23
CA GLU A 359 -6.87 17.52 20.88
C GLU A 359 -7.53 18.58 21.76
N LEU A 360 -6.75 19.47 22.39
CA LEU A 360 -7.27 20.56 23.20
C LEU A 360 -8.04 21.57 22.35
N VAL A 361 -7.51 21.91 21.16
CA VAL A 361 -8.13 22.91 20.27
C VAL A 361 -9.40 22.38 19.58
N GLU A 362 -9.54 21.06 19.47
CA GLU A 362 -10.67 20.43 18.79
C GLU A 362 -11.98 20.56 19.60
N GLY A 363 -13.05 21.06 18.97
CA GLY A 363 -14.40 21.06 19.57
C GLY A 363 -14.66 22.15 20.62
N ILE A 364 -13.75 23.13 20.75
CA ILE A 364 -13.95 24.32 21.57
C ILE A 364 -14.53 25.47 20.74
N GLU A 365 -15.35 26.30 21.38
CA GLU A 365 -15.76 27.60 20.87
C GLU A 365 -14.78 28.68 21.36
N PRO A 366 -14.24 29.51 20.47
CA PRO A 366 -13.18 30.45 20.82
C PRO A 366 -13.70 31.58 21.70
N ASP A 367 -13.00 31.85 22.80
CA ASP A 367 -13.18 33.02 23.65
C ASP A 367 -11.82 33.59 24.11
N LYS A 368 -11.85 34.65 24.91
CA LYS A 368 -10.63 35.34 25.35
C LYS A 368 -9.74 34.47 26.23
N GLU A 369 -10.31 33.60 27.05
CA GLU A 369 -9.60 32.72 28.00
C GLU A 369 -9.00 31.51 27.27
N MET A 370 -9.74 30.94 26.31
CA MET A 370 -9.26 29.83 25.46
C MET A 370 -8.10 30.27 24.57
N VAL A 371 -8.13 31.50 24.04
CA VAL A 371 -7.00 32.06 23.26
C VAL A 371 -5.76 32.22 24.15
N ASP A 372 -5.91 32.67 25.40
CA ASP A 372 -4.78 32.78 26.34
C ASP A 372 -4.17 31.40 26.65
N LEU A 373 -5.01 30.41 26.92
CA LEU A 373 -4.58 29.03 27.17
C LEU A 373 -3.88 28.41 25.96
N LEU A 374 -4.38 28.68 24.75
CA LEU A 374 -3.75 28.22 23.51
C LEU A 374 -2.36 28.83 23.32
N ILE A 375 -2.21 30.15 23.51
CA ILE A 375 -0.91 30.83 23.38
C ILE A 375 0.10 30.23 24.38
N LEU A 376 -0.32 29.98 25.62
CA LEU A 376 0.52 29.32 26.62
C LEU A 376 0.93 27.89 26.19
N SER A 377 0.00 27.09 25.66
CA SER A 377 0.33 25.75 25.16
C SER A 377 1.27 25.79 23.96
N LEU A 378 1.09 26.74 23.03
CA LEU A 378 1.98 26.92 21.89
C LEU A 378 3.39 27.29 22.34
N LYS A 379 3.53 28.14 23.36
CA LYS A 379 4.82 28.49 24.00
C LYS A 379 5.53 27.26 24.59
N MET A 380 4.77 26.35 25.18
CA MET A 380 5.29 25.12 25.79
C MET A 380 5.42 23.96 24.78
N SER A 381 5.09 24.17 23.51
CA SER A 381 5.08 23.09 22.51
C SER A 381 6.46 22.50 22.23
N SER A 382 6.47 21.20 21.93
CA SER A 382 7.65 20.48 21.42
C SER A 382 8.07 21.00 20.04
N ASP A 383 9.37 20.84 19.73
CA ASP A 383 9.96 21.33 18.48
C ASP A 383 9.23 20.81 17.24
N TYR A 384 9.09 21.69 16.25
CA TYR A 384 8.49 21.33 14.97
C TYR A 384 9.46 20.47 14.16
N LYS A 385 8.94 19.34 13.67
CA LYS A 385 9.63 18.46 12.72
C LYS A 385 8.80 18.43 11.44
N LYS A 386 9.42 18.78 10.31
CA LYS A 386 8.79 18.94 9.00
C LYS A 386 7.88 17.77 8.56
N TYR A 387 8.18 16.56 9.02
CA TYR A 387 7.51 15.33 8.61
C TYR A 387 6.72 14.66 9.74
N ASP A 388 6.58 15.34 10.87
CA ASP A 388 5.79 14.86 12.00
C ASP A 388 4.34 15.32 11.83
N PHE A 389 3.45 14.38 11.51
CA PHE A 389 2.05 14.65 11.29
C PHE A 389 1.31 14.75 12.63
N THR A 390 1.28 15.95 13.20
CA THR A 390 0.65 16.19 14.52
C THR A 390 -0.80 16.63 14.42
N GLY A 391 -1.33 16.90 13.22
CA GLY A 391 -2.69 17.43 12.98
C GLY A 391 -2.95 18.87 13.46
N LEU A 392 -2.06 19.44 14.28
CA LEU A 392 -2.23 20.74 14.92
C LEU A 392 -2.49 21.90 13.94
N ASN A 393 -1.77 21.95 12.80
CA ASN A 393 -1.94 23.04 11.82
C ASN A 393 -3.37 23.10 11.26
N GLU A 394 -3.96 21.95 10.92
CA GLU A 394 -5.33 21.86 10.41
C GLU A 394 -6.35 22.27 11.50
N LYS A 395 -6.14 21.84 12.75
CA LYS A 395 -6.99 22.21 13.89
C LYS A 395 -6.94 23.71 14.17
N LEU A 396 -5.74 24.33 14.10
CA LEU A 396 -5.57 25.77 14.24
C LEU A 396 -6.28 26.55 13.12
N GLU A 397 -6.19 26.10 11.87
CA GLU A 397 -6.92 26.73 10.76
C GLU A 397 -8.44 26.70 10.98
N ASN A 398 -8.98 25.58 11.45
CA ASN A 398 -10.40 25.47 11.77
C ASN A 398 -10.79 26.31 12.99
N PHE A 399 -9.91 26.45 13.97
CA PHE A 399 -10.12 27.35 15.11
C PHE A 399 -10.18 28.82 14.66
N VAL A 400 -9.25 29.26 13.81
CA VAL A 400 -9.21 30.62 13.23
C VAL A 400 -10.49 30.94 12.45
N LYS A 401 -11.09 29.97 11.74
CA LYS A 401 -12.38 30.16 11.03
C LYS A 401 -13.54 30.48 11.99
N LYS A 402 -13.46 30.06 13.25
CA LYS A 402 -14.49 30.34 14.26
C LYS A 402 -14.26 31.64 15.04
N CYS A 403 -13.05 32.19 15.00
CA CYS A 403 -12.71 33.41 15.74
C CYS A 403 -13.31 34.65 15.07
N ASP A 404 -13.83 35.56 15.88
CA ASP A 404 -14.16 36.92 15.45
C ASP A 404 -12.89 37.77 15.28
N GLU A 405 -13.05 39.02 14.84
CA GLU A 405 -11.95 39.94 14.59
C GLU A 405 -11.10 40.23 15.84
N GLN A 406 -11.74 40.35 17.02
CA GLN A 406 -11.03 40.65 18.28
C GLN A 406 -10.19 39.46 18.76
N LEU A 407 -10.74 38.25 18.65
CA LEU A 407 -10.05 37.02 19.03
C LEU A 407 -8.91 36.70 18.06
N ASN A 408 -9.12 36.90 16.75
CA ASN A 408 -8.08 36.78 15.74
C ASN A 408 -6.92 37.75 15.99
N SER A 409 -7.22 39.00 16.36
CA SER A 409 -6.22 39.99 16.75
C SER A 409 -5.37 39.53 17.94
N LYS A 410 -6.04 39.07 19.01
CA LYS A 410 -5.36 38.59 20.21
C LYS A 410 -4.48 37.37 19.93
N LEU A 411 -4.98 36.41 19.15
CA LEU A 411 -4.23 35.22 18.74
C LEU A 411 -3.03 35.60 17.87
N LEU A 412 -3.19 36.52 16.92
CA LEU A 412 -2.09 37.00 16.08
C LEU A 412 -0.99 37.67 16.91
N ALA A 413 -1.36 38.52 17.88
CA ALA A 413 -0.40 39.16 18.78
C ALA A 413 0.43 38.12 19.56
N GLY A 414 -0.23 37.08 20.11
CA GLY A 414 0.45 35.98 20.79
C GLY A 414 1.36 35.16 19.86
N ILE A 415 0.93 34.90 18.62
CA ILE A 415 1.77 34.22 17.61
C ILE A 415 3.00 35.06 17.24
N ILE A 416 2.85 36.37 17.10
CA ILE A 416 3.95 37.29 16.81
C ILE A 416 4.99 37.28 17.94
N GLU A 417 4.56 37.27 19.21
CA GLU A 417 5.46 37.14 20.37
C GLU A 417 6.32 35.87 20.29
N LEU A 418 5.70 34.73 19.93
CA LEU A 418 6.39 33.45 19.77
C LEU A 418 7.37 33.49 18.58
N ILE A 419 6.93 34.01 17.43
CA ILE A 419 7.78 34.11 16.23
C ILE A 419 9.00 35.02 16.47
N ASN A 420 8.88 36.02 17.34
CA ASN A 420 9.95 36.93 17.72
C ASN A 420 10.82 36.43 18.89
N THR A 421 10.81 35.12 19.18
CA THR A 421 11.65 34.49 20.23
C THR A 421 12.91 33.83 19.65
N GLU A 422 14.07 34.06 20.28
CA GLU A 422 15.34 33.40 19.91
C GLU A 422 15.28 31.85 20.04
N PRO A 423 16.04 31.07 19.24
CA PRO A 423 17.04 31.51 18.26
C PRO A 423 16.44 31.85 16.89
N PHE A 424 16.89 32.94 16.28
CA PHE A 424 16.51 33.34 14.93
C PHE A 424 17.31 32.60 13.84
N TYR A 425 16.79 32.57 12.61
CA TYR A 425 17.59 32.20 11.44
C TYR A 425 18.83 33.12 11.34
N GLU A 426 20.01 32.57 11.09
CA GLU A 426 21.31 33.30 11.14
C GLU A 426 21.50 34.22 9.94
N ARG A 427 20.68 35.27 9.79
CA ARG A 427 20.85 36.33 8.79
C ARG A 427 20.37 37.67 9.35
N LYS A 428 21.09 38.75 9.03
CA LYS A 428 20.89 40.07 9.65
C LYS A 428 19.54 40.70 9.32
N GLU A 429 18.90 40.24 8.25
CA GLU A 429 17.67 40.79 7.68
C GLU A 429 16.39 39.99 8.01
N CYS A 430 16.45 38.91 8.80
CA CYS A 430 15.28 38.08 9.12
C CYS A 430 15.22 37.72 10.62
N GLN A 431 14.23 38.26 11.33
CA GLN A 431 13.98 37.98 12.76
C GLN A 431 12.82 37.00 12.95
N ILE A 432 12.95 35.77 12.46
CA ILE A 432 11.97 34.70 12.64
C ILE A 432 12.57 33.55 13.45
N SER A 433 11.87 33.13 14.51
CA SER A 433 12.27 32.03 15.38
C SER A 433 12.42 30.72 14.61
N LYS A 434 13.57 30.05 14.75
CA LYS A 434 13.79 28.68 14.26
C LYS A 434 12.82 27.68 14.91
N LYS A 435 12.31 27.95 16.12
CA LYS A 435 11.37 27.06 16.83
C LYS A 435 9.92 27.25 16.38
N TYR A 436 9.49 28.50 16.15
CA TYR A 436 8.07 28.85 15.94
C TYR A 436 7.71 29.22 14.49
N PHE A 437 8.63 29.17 13.53
CA PHE A 437 8.36 29.54 12.12
C PHE A 437 7.16 28.82 11.49
N TRP A 438 6.84 27.61 11.94
CA TRP A 438 5.71 26.82 11.44
C TRP A 438 4.34 27.46 11.72
N LEU A 439 4.25 28.43 12.66
CA LEU A 439 3.03 29.19 12.93
C LEU A 439 2.73 30.26 11.86
N LEU A 440 3.67 30.54 10.94
CA LEU A 440 3.48 31.51 9.85
C LEU A 440 2.23 31.21 9.02
N LYS A 441 1.92 29.93 8.79
CA LYS A 441 0.73 29.51 8.04
C LYS A 441 -0.57 29.99 8.72
N THR A 442 -0.68 29.77 10.02
CA THR A 442 -1.82 30.23 10.82
C THR A 442 -1.87 31.76 10.88
N ALA A 443 -0.71 32.42 11.01
CA ALA A 443 -0.63 33.88 10.99
C ALA A 443 -1.08 34.46 9.64
N TYR A 444 -0.65 33.89 8.51
CA TYR A 444 -1.12 34.31 7.19
C TYR A 444 -2.62 34.16 7.04
N ARG A 445 -3.19 33.05 7.50
CA ARG A 445 -4.64 32.87 7.45
C ARG A 445 -5.41 33.91 8.26
N ILE A 446 -4.89 34.30 9.43
CA ILE A 446 -5.47 35.38 10.23
C ILE A 446 -5.35 36.71 9.50
N ILE A 447 -4.18 37.03 8.94
CA ILE A 447 -3.95 38.28 8.21
C ILE A 447 -4.84 38.34 6.96
N GLU A 448 -5.00 37.26 6.20
CA GLU A 448 -5.93 37.19 5.08
C GLU A 448 -7.35 37.60 5.49
N ASN A 449 -7.86 37.04 6.60
CA ASN A 449 -9.18 37.40 7.12
C ASN A 449 -9.27 38.89 7.48
N LEU A 450 -8.22 39.46 8.09
CA LEU A 450 -8.15 40.89 8.44
C LEU A 450 -8.06 41.80 7.20
N VAL A 451 -7.38 41.35 6.14
CA VAL A 451 -7.25 42.09 4.87
C VAL A 451 -8.55 42.04 4.08
N GLU A 452 -9.20 40.87 4.00
CA GLU A 452 -10.50 40.70 3.36
C GLU A 452 -11.58 41.54 4.07
N SER A 453 -11.52 41.68 5.40
CA SER A 453 -12.42 42.55 6.17
C SER A 453 -12.00 44.03 6.23
N ARG A 454 -10.85 44.41 5.62
CA ARG A 454 -10.27 45.77 5.67
C ARG A 454 -10.09 46.29 7.10
N SER A 455 -9.71 45.41 8.04
CA SER A 455 -9.49 45.75 9.44
C SER A 455 -8.26 46.63 9.65
N GLN A 456 -8.39 47.67 10.46
CA GLN A 456 -7.27 48.55 10.84
C GLN A 456 -6.13 47.80 11.56
N LEU A 457 -6.41 46.62 12.12
CA LEU A 457 -5.42 45.77 12.79
C LEU A 457 -4.38 45.20 11.82
N ALA A 458 -4.73 45.00 10.54
CA ALA A 458 -3.77 44.58 9.51
C ALA A 458 -2.70 45.65 9.24
N LEU A 459 -2.96 46.90 9.63
CA LEU A 459 -2.06 48.04 9.45
C LEU A 459 -1.11 48.26 10.65
N GLU A 460 -1.19 47.45 11.71
CA GLU A 460 -0.29 47.56 12.86
C GLU A 460 1.16 47.21 12.49
N ASN A 461 2.14 47.88 13.12
CA ASN A 461 3.56 47.67 12.82
C ASN A 461 3.99 46.22 13.01
N SER A 462 3.50 45.54 14.04
CA SER A 462 3.77 44.12 14.32
C SER A 462 3.37 43.20 13.15
N THR A 463 2.20 43.45 12.54
CA THR A 463 1.72 42.73 11.36
C THR A 463 2.58 43.02 10.13
N LEU A 464 2.94 44.29 9.92
CA LEU A 464 3.79 44.72 8.79
C LEU A 464 5.19 44.11 8.89
N GLU A 465 5.80 44.14 10.08
CA GLU A 465 7.11 43.54 10.36
C GLU A 465 7.10 42.02 10.12
N LEU A 466 6.03 41.31 10.51
CA LEU A 466 5.90 39.87 10.24
C LEU A 466 5.86 39.58 8.74
N LEU A 467 5.11 40.35 7.94
CA LEU A 467 5.05 40.21 6.48
C LEU A 467 6.42 40.47 5.84
N ILE A 468 7.17 41.46 6.32
CA ILE A 468 8.50 41.81 5.80
C ILE A 468 9.52 40.72 6.13
N ASN A 469 9.60 40.33 7.41
CA ASN A 469 10.54 39.32 7.88
C ASN A 469 10.28 37.94 7.24
N SER A 470 9.01 37.62 6.97
CA SER A 470 8.65 36.33 6.36
C SER A 470 8.93 36.28 4.85
N ALA A 471 8.73 37.38 4.12
CA ALA A 471 9.13 37.47 2.72
C ALA A 471 10.66 37.40 2.55
N ALA A 472 11.43 37.98 3.48
CA ALA A 472 12.88 37.83 3.53
C ALA A 472 13.32 36.37 3.77
N LEU A 473 12.59 35.61 4.61
CA LEU A 473 12.86 34.18 4.86
C LEU A 473 12.65 33.32 3.59
N GLU A 474 11.58 33.58 2.82
CA GLU A 474 11.26 32.88 1.57
C GLU A 474 12.36 33.07 0.50
N TYR A 475 12.88 34.28 0.35
CA TYR A 475 13.92 34.58 -0.63
C TYR A 475 15.27 33.89 -0.36
N HIS A 476 15.61 33.71 0.92
CA HIS A 476 16.96 33.38 1.34
C HIS A 476 17.27 31.91 1.59
N SER A 477 16.24 31.06 1.62
CA SER A 477 16.36 29.71 2.11
C SER A 477 16.30 28.67 0.98
N GLU A 478 16.92 27.49 1.18
CA GLU A 478 16.57 26.27 0.43
C GLU A 478 15.12 25.81 0.76
N TYR A 479 14.45 26.51 1.68
CA TYR A 479 13.03 26.42 2.03
C TYR A 479 12.16 27.03 0.91
N SER A 480 12.23 26.44 -0.28
CA SER A 480 11.18 26.61 -1.29
C SER A 480 9.98 25.75 -0.90
N TYR A 481 9.21 26.17 0.12
CA TYR A 481 7.83 25.70 0.30
C TYR A 481 6.96 26.39 -0.75
N ARG A 482 7.26 26.15 -2.05
CA ARG A 482 6.53 26.67 -3.21
C ARG A 482 5.09 26.14 -3.32
N ASP A 483 4.65 25.35 -2.35
CA ASP A 483 3.39 24.59 -2.38
C ASP A 483 2.29 25.14 -1.46
N GLU A 484 2.50 26.22 -0.70
CA GLU A 484 1.40 26.84 0.09
C GLU A 484 1.04 28.23 -0.44
N GLN A 485 0.07 28.25 -1.36
CA GLN A 485 -0.55 29.46 -1.91
C GLN A 485 -1.32 30.23 -0.82
N ASN A 486 -0.67 31.18 -0.14
CA ASN A 486 -1.41 32.25 0.53
C ASN A 486 -1.91 33.28 -0.50
N LYS A 487 -2.99 33.98 -0.18
CA LYS A 487 -3.61 35.00 -1.03
C LYS A 487 -3.04 36.40 -0.81
N LEU A 488 -2.07 36.57 0.08
CA LEU A 488 -1.58 37.90 0.48
C LEU A 488 -0.89 38.65 -0.67
N LYS A 489 -0.19 37.94 -1.58
CA LYS A 489 0.42 38.57 -2.77
C LYS A 489 -0.60 39.18 -3.74
N SER A 490 -1.86 38.76 -3.70
CA SER A 490 -2.96 39.41 -4.44
C SER A 490 -3.75 40.38 -3.57
N LEU A 491 -4.07 40.00 -2.32
CA LEU A 491 -4.92 40.79 -1.43
C LEU A 491 -4.27 42.10 -0.97
N VAL A 492 -2.95 42.09 -0.73
CA VAL A 492 -2.22 43.29 -0.28
C VAL A 492 -2.24 44.39 -1.35
N PRO A 493 -1.85 44.15 -2.61
CA PRO A 493 -1.94 45.16 -3.68
C PRO A 493 -3.37 45.68 -3.93
N ASP A 494 -4.40 44.83 -3.76
CA ASP A 494 -5.81 45.21 -3.90
C ASP A 494 -6.29 46.18 -2.80
N TRP A 495 -5.53 46.34 -1.71
CA TRP A 495 -5.75 47.34 -0.67
C TRP A 495 -4.65 48.40 -0.67
N SER A 496 -4.91 49.51 -1.38
CA SER A 496 -4.00 50.66 -1.52
C SER A 496 -3.34 51.10 -0.21
N GLU A 497 -4.13 51.33 0.84
CA GLU A 497 -3.63 51.79 2.14
C GLU A 497 -2.65 50.80 2.79
N LEU A 498 -2.96 49.50 2.79
CA LEU A 498 -2.07 48.46 3.33
C LEU A 498 -0.83 48.29 2.46
N ASN A 499 -0.98 48.27 1.14
CA ASN A 499 0.13 48.18 0.19
C ASN A 499 1.14 49.32 0.41
N ASP A 500 0.64 50.55 0.57
CA ASP A 500 1.45 51.74 0.75
C ASP A 500 2.13 51.74 2.11
N LYS A 501 1.39 51.40 3.16
CA LYS A 501 1.92 51.32 4.52
C LYS A 501 3.00 50.25 4.62
N LEU A 502 2.80 49.07 4.03
CA LEU A 502 3.78 47.99 4.00
C LEU A 502 5.05 48.38 3.22
N TYR A 503 4.89 49.02 2.06
CA TYR A 503 6.02 49.51 1.25
C TYR A 503 6.88 50.52 2.03
N TRP A 504 6.26 51.55 2.61
CA TRP A 504 6.99 52.57 3.37
C TRP A 504 7.57 52.04 4.68
N HIS A 505 6.88 51.12 5.34
CA HIS A 505 7.39 50.48 6.55
C HIS A 505 8.63 49.60 6.27
N SER A 506 8.64 48.91 5.11
CA SER A 506 9.82 48.16 4.65
C SER A 506 11.06 49.05 4.47
N ILE A 507 10.87 50.25 3.90
CA ILE A 507 11.94 51.24 3.74
C ILE A 507 12.41 51.77 5.11
N ALA A 508 11.47 52.02 6.04
CA ALA A 508 11.79 52.49 7.38
C ALA A 508 12.64 51.46 8.16
N LEU A 509 12.32 50.17 8.06
CA LEU A 509 13.10 49.09 8.67
C LEU A 509 14.52 49.03 8.10
N VAL A 510 14.69 49.02 6.78
CA VAL A 510 16.04 49.02 6.18
C VAL A 510 16.85 50.25 6.60
N ARG A 511 16.21 51.42 6.71
CA ARG A 511 16.83 52.66 7.20
C ARG A 511 17.29 52.53 8.65
N GLN A 512 16.50 51.89 9.50
CA GLN A 512 16.84 51.61 10.90
C GLN A 512 18.04 50.64 11.00
N TYR A 513 18.07 49.59 10.17
CA TYR A 513 19.16 48.60 10.17
C TYR A 513 20.48 49.14 9.61
N GLU A 514 20.46 49.82 8.47
CA GLU A 514 21.70 50.25 7.79
C GLU A 514 22.32 51.51 8.40
N GLN A 515 21.56 52.28 9.19
CA GLN A 515 21.99 53.58 9.76
C GLN A 515 22.59 54.53 8.72
N LYS A 516 22.12 54.45 7.48
CA LYS A 516 22.62 55.20 6.32
C LYS A 516 21.47 55.86 5.56
N LYS A 517 21.86 56.85 4.75
CA LYS A 517 20.95 57.53 3.84
C LYS A 517 20.51 56.58 2.72
N ILE A 518 19.20 56.34 2.59
CA ILE A 518 18.60 55.47 1.57
C ILE A 518 17.79 56.35 0.61
N ILE A 519 18.17 56.34 -0.66
CA ILE A 519 17.55 57.15 -1.72
C ILE A 519 16.94 56.30 -2.85
N ASP A 520 17.06 54.97 -2.77
CA ASP A 520 16.45 53.98 -3.66
C ASP A 520 15.78 52.87 -2.85
N ASP A 521 14.91 52.10 -3.49
CA ASP A 521 14.20 50.98 -2.89
C ASP A 521 14.76 49.62 -3.32
N TRP A 522 15.90 49.58 -4.00
CA TRP A 522 16.50 48.33 -4.52
C TRP A 522 16.68 47.31 -3.40
N ARG A 523 17.12 47.76 -2.23
CA ARG A 523 17.33 46.91 -1.04
C ARG A 523 16.08 46.20 -0.53
N VAL A 524 14.90 46.77 -0.76
CA VAL A 524 13.63 46.14 -0.39
C VAL A 524 13.06 45.36 -1.58
N ALA A 525 13.27 45.85 -2.80
CA ALA A 525 12.76 45.28 -4.04
C ALA A 525 13.51 44.04 -4.54
N CYS A 526 14.76 43.85 -4.10
CA CYS A 526 15.57 42.70 -4.48
C CYS A 526 15.17 41.40 -3.76
N PHE A 527 14.38 41.49 -2.69
CA PHE A 527 13.80 40.35 -1.98
C PHE A 527 12.38 40.06 -2.49
N ASP A 528 11.86 38.87 -2.21
CA ASP A 528 10.43 38.60 -2.42
C ASP A 528 9.60 39.51 -1.48
N HIS A 529 8.40 39.93 -1.90
CA HIS A 529 7.59 40.92 -1.16
C HIS A 529 6.09 40.80 -1.49
N PHE A 530 5.23 41.22 -0.54
CA PHE A 530 3.76 41.16 -0.69
C PHE A 530 3.13 42.40 -1.36
N TRP A 531 3.81 43.56 -1.33
CA TRP A 531 3.33 44.79 -1.99
C TRP A 531 3.65 44.78 -3.50
N LYS A 532 2.86 45.48 -4.31
CA LYS A 532 3.09 45.61 -5.77
C LYS A 532 2.50 46.91 -6.30
N PHE A 533 3.20 47.54 -7.22
CA PHE A 533 2.72 48.72 -7.95
C PHE A 533 2.66 48.41 -9.45
N ASN A 534 1.58 48.83 -10.10
CA ASN A 534 1.36 48.67 -11.54
C ASN A 534 1.11 50.05 -12.20
N ILE A 535 0.83 50.04 -13.52
CA ILE A 535 0.62 51.29 -14.28
C ILE A 535 -0.51 52.18 -13.73
N ASN A 536 -1.55 51.60 -13.11
CA ASN A 536 -2.66 52.35 -12.51
C ASN A 536 -2.25 53.08 -11.22
N ASP A 537 -1.14 52.67 -10.59
CA ASP A 537 -0.61 53.28 -9.37
C ASP A 537 0.35 54.44 -9.64
N PHE A 538 0.66 54.71 -10.92
CA PHE A 538 1.63 55.72 -11.34
C PHE A 538 1.36 57.11 -10.75
N GLU A 539 0.11 57.59 -10.86
CA GLU A 539 -0.30 58.88 -10.30
C GLU A 539 -0.22 58.89 -8.77
N ARG A 540 -0.57 57.77 -8.13
CA ARG A 540 -0.56 57.61 -6.68
C ARG A 540 0.86 57.64 -6.12
N LEU A 541 1.81 56.99 -6.81
CA LEU A 541 3.24 57.03 -6.47
C LEU A 541 3.82 58.44 -6.62
N LEU A 542 3.44 59.15 -7.67
CA LEU A 542 3.81 60.55 -7.85
C LEU A 542 3.22 61.44 -6.75
N GLY A 543 2.00 61.17 -6.29
CA GLY A 543 1.39 61.86 -5.16
C GLY A 543 2.19 61.75 -3.85
N PHE A 544 2.98 60.68 -3.63
CA PHE A 544 3.86 60.60 -2.46
C PHE A 544 4.97 61.64 -2.47
N ILE A 545 5.37 62.14 -3.64
CA ILE A 545 6.38 63.20 -3.74
C ILE A 545 5.90 64.47 -3.04
N ASP A 546 4.61 64.78 -3.13
CA ASP A 546 4.04 65.97 -2.48
C ASP A 546 3.80 65.73 -0.98
N ILE A 547 3.41 64.52 -0.60
CA ILE A 547 3.01 64.16 0.77
C ILE A 547 4.22 63.91 1.70
N LYS A 548 5.33 63.35 1.20
CA LYS A 548 6.49 62.99 2.04
C LYS A 548 7.34 64.21 2.39
N GLU A 549 7.77 64.29 3.65
CA GLU A 549 8.61 65.39 4.16
C GLU A 549 10.10 65.21 3.80
N LEU A 550 10.61 63.98 3.89
CA LEU A 550 12.01 63.68 3.60
C LEU A 550 12.27 63.67 2.10
N MET A 551 13.28 64.43 1.65
CA MET A 551 13.72 64.43 0.24
C MET A 551 14.12 63.03 -0.23
N ASP A 552 14.62 62.20 0.68
CA ASP A 552 15.02 60.82 0.44
C ASP A 552 13.82 59.95 0.04
N ASP A 553 12.69 60.10 0.73
CA ASP A 553 11.45 59.40 0.39
C ASP A 553 10.87 59.90 -0.94
N LYS A 554 11.00 61.20 -1.24
CA LYS A 554 10.61 61.75 -2.55
C LYS A 554 11.44 61.14 -3.69
N LEU A 555 12.75 60.94 -3.47
CA LEU A 555 13.64 60.27 -4.43
C LEU A 555 13.27 58.80 -4.62
N ILE A 556 12.93 58.08 -3.54
CA ILE A 556 12.47 56.69 -3.59
C ILE A 556 11.15 56.56 -4.38
N ALA A 557 10.18 57.43 -4.11
CA ALA A 557 8.90 57.45 -4.84
C ALA A 557 9.11 57.70 -6.34
N LEU A 558 10.00 58.65 -6.68
CA LEU A 558 10.39 58.95 -8.06
C LEU A 558 11.06 57.75 -8.74
N ASN A 559 12.00 57.06 -8.07
CA ASN A 559 12.67 55.88 -8.60
C ASN A 559 11.69 54.73 -8.90
N ARG A 560 10.76 54.44 -7.98
CA ARG A 560 9.75 53.39 -8.17
C ARG A 560 8.80 53.72 -9.32
N ALA A 561 8.31 54.96 -9.39
CA ALA A 561 7.49 55.41 -10.52
C ALA A 561 8.26 55.31 -11.85
N PHE A 562 9.56 55.66 -11.85
CA PHE A 562 10.40 55.59 -13.05
C PHE A 562 10.62 54.14 -13.53
N MET A 563 10.69 53.17 -12.61
CA MET A 563 10.71 51.76 -12.98
C MET A 563 9.42 51.32 -13.68
N ILE A 564 8.25 51.77 -13.22
CA ILE A 564 6.96 51.48 -13.87
C ILE A 564 6.94 52.08 -15.29
N TYR A 565 7.43 53.31 -15.45
CA TYR A 565 7.60 53.94 -16.76
C TYR A 565 8.49 53.11 -17.70
N HIS A 566 9.61 52.57 -17.19
CA HIS A 566 10.51 51.73 -17.97
C HIS A 566 9.91 50.36 -18.32
N GLN A 567 9.15 49.74 -17.41
CA GLN A 567 8.52 48.43 -17.59
C GLN A 567 7.32 48.45 -18.55
N ASN A 568 6.74 49.63 -18.82
CA ASN A 568 5.57 49.82 -19.69
C ASN A 568 5.93 50.53 -21.00
N ASP A 569 7.13 50.30 -21.54
CA ASP A 569 7.59 50.84 -22.84
C ASP A 569 7.67 52.38 -22.95
N LYS A 570 7.91 53.06 -21.82
CA LYS A 570 8.28 54.50 -21.78
C LYS A 570 7.26 55.44 -22.45
N PRO A 571 5.97 55.41 -22.09
CA PRO A 571 4.96 56.19 -22.76
C PRO A 571 5.11 57.69 -22.45
N GLU A 572 4.91 58.50 -23.48
CA GLU A 572 5.23 59.94 -23.47
C GLU A 572 4.46 60.73 -22.40
N TRP A 573 3.19 60.39 -22.17
CA TRP A 573 2.34 61.04 -21.17
C TRP A 573 2.86 60.89 -19.72
N MET A 574 3.53 59.78 -19.38
CA MET A 574 4.15 59.59 -18.06
C MET A 574 5.38 60.49 -17.89
N LEU A 575 6.16 60.67 -18.96
CA LEU A 575 7.34 61.53 -18.97
C LEU A 575 6.97 63.00 -18.78
N GLU A 576 5.88 63.45 -19.40
CA GLU A 576 5.35 64.80 -19.20
C GLU A 576 4.98 65.05 -17.73
N LYS A 577 4.33 64.07 -17.08
CA LYS A 577 3.98 64.16 -15.66
C LYS A 577 5.19 64.18 -14.74
N PHE A 578 6.23 63.39 -15.01
CA PHE A 578 7.50 63.48 -14.28
C PHE A 578 8.10 64.89 -14.36
N LYS A 579 8.13 65.49 -15.56
CA LYS A 579 8.68 66.84 -15.76
C LYS A 579 7.90 67.90 -14.98
N ILE A 580 6.58 67.81 -14.97
CA ILE A 580 5.71 68.74 -14.25
C ILE A 580 6.01 68.67 -12.73
N ILE A 581 5.97 67.47 -12.16
CA ILE A 581 6.13 67.29 -10.71
C ILE A 581 7.55 67.56 -10.25
N CYS A 582 8.56 67.11 -11.00
CA CYS A 582 9.95 67.35 -10.64
C CYS A 582 10.34 68.83 -10.75
N SER A 583 9.67 69.63 -11.59
CA SER A 583 9.99 71.06 -11.72
C SER A 583 9.75 71.86 -10.42
N ILE A 584 8.90 71.35 -9.53
CA ILE A 584 8.59 71.92 -8.21
C ILE A 584 9.78 71.73 -7.25
N TYR A 585 10.59 70.68 -7.42
CA TYR A 585 11.68 70.31 -6.51
C TYR A 585 13.01 70.20 -7.26
N PRO A 586 13.95 71.16 -7.09
CA PRO A 586 15.22 71.19 -7.84
C PRO A 586 16.03 69.89 -7.75
N ALA A 587 16.06 69.25 -6.58
CA ALA A 587 16.76 67.99 -6.36
C ALA A 587 16.15 66.81 -7.16
N LEU A 588 14.83 66.78 -7.34
CA LEU A 588 14.15 65.75 -8.13
C LEU A 588 14.29 66.00 -9.63
N SER A 589 14.32 67.27 -10.06
CA SER A 589 14.63 67.62 -11.46
C SER A 589 16.01 67.13 -11.88
N ILE A 590 17.02 67.38 -11.03
CA ILE A 590 18.40 66.91 -11.27
C ILE A 590 18.45 65.37 -11.27
N HIS A 591 17.76 64.71 -10.34
CA HIS A 591 17.74 63.26 -10.27
C HIS A 591 16.99 62.61 -11.44
N LEU A 592 15.86 63.18 -11.87
CA LEU A 592 15.11 62.74 -13.05
C LEU A 592 15.94 62.92 -14.33
N GLU A 593 16.66 64.03 -14.47
CA GLU A 593 17.61 64.22 -15.57
C GLU A 593 18.71 63.15 -15.55
N ASN A 594 19.21 62.77 -14.37
CA ASN A 594 20.15 61.64 -14.21
C ASN A 594 19.50 60.27 -14.49
N LEU A 595 18.19 60.07 -14.28
CA LEU A 595 17.51 58.80 -14.61
C LEU A 595 17.21 58.69 -16.12
N ILE A 596 16.85 59.81 -16.76
CA ILE A 596 16.62 59.91 -18.21
C ILE A 596 17.96 59.86 -18.98
N ASN A 597 18.98 60.52 -18.45
CA ASN A 597 20.33 60.64 -18.99
C ASN A 597 21.37 60.22 -17.94
N PRO A 598 21.49 58.92 -17.60
CA PRO A 598 22.44 58.45 -16.59
C PRO A 598 23.86 58.87 -16.94
N ILE A 599 24.55 59.48 -15.97
CA ILE A 599 25.98 59.69 -16.02
C ILE A 599 26.63 58.33 -15.81
N ILE A 600 26.89 57.64 -16.90
CA ILE A 600 27.51 56.32 -16.91
C ILE A 600 28.95 56.46 -16.37
N SER A 601 29.24 55.90 -15.19
CA SER A 601 30.62 55.83 -14.65
C SER A 601 31.55 55.05 -15.59
N ASP A 602 32.86 55.29 -15.58
CA ASP A 602 33.80 54.58 -16.48
C ASP A 602 33.75 53.05 -16.38
N ASN A 603 33.38 52.50 -15.21
CA ASN A 603 33.16 51.06 -15.05
C ASN A 603 31.84 50.58 -15.70
N GLN A 604 30.80 51.39 -15.63
CA GLN A 604 29.50 51.13 -16.23
C GLN A 604 29.53 51.40 -17.75
N LYS A 605 30.38 52.33 -18.21
CA LYS A 605 30.69 52.61 -19.62
C LYS A 605 31.53 51.48 -20.20
N LYS A 606 32.51 50.96 -19.45
CA LYS A 606 33.21 49.72 -19.83
C LYS A 606 32.27 48.53 -19.87
N HIS A 607 31.30 48.40 -18.96
CA HIS A 607 30.34 47.31 -18.97
C HIS A 607 29.32 47.43 -20.11
N GLU A 608 28.75 48.61 -20.34
CA GLU A 608 27.82 48.92 -21.43
C GLU A 608 28.49 48.97 -22.81
N GLU A 609 29.72 49.45 -22.95
CA GLU A 609 30.50 49.37 -24.19
C GLU A 609 30.96 47.95 -24.46
N LYS A 610 31.27 47.15 -23.43
CA LYS A 610 31.54 45.72 -23.60
C LYS A 610 30.26 44.99 -24.01
N MET A 611 29.11 45.32 -23.43
CA MET A 611 27.79 44.79 -23.83
C MET A 611 27.38 45.27 -25.24
N LYS A 612 27.52 46.56 -25.59
CA LYS A 612 27.22 47.13 -26.92
C LYS A 612 28.21 46.68 -27.98
N LYS A 613 29.52 46.61 -27.71
CA LYS A 613 30.51 46.03 -28.65
C LYS A 613 30.24 44.55 -28.85
N THR A 614 29.86 43.82 -27.79
CA THR A 614 29.47 42.41 -27.92
C THR A 614 28.18 42.29 -28.73
N ARG A 615 27.17 43.14 -28.50
CA ARG A 615 25.88 43.16 -29.22
C ARG A 615 26.02 43.58 -30.70
N LEU A 616 26.80 44.62 -31.00
CA LEU A 616 27.09 45.08 -32.37
C LEU A 616 28.04 44.13 -33.12
N LYS A 617 28.99 43.49 -32.42
CA LYS A 617 29.83 42.44 -32.99
C LYS A 617 28.99 41.19 -33.27
N GLN A 618 28.08 40.82 -32.36
CA GLN A 618 27.09 39.77 -32.57
C GLN A 618 26.09 40.11 -33.68
N GLU A 619 25.66 41.36 -33.85
CA GLU A 619 24.77 41.78 -34.94
C GLU A 619 25.49 41.84 -36.29
N LYS A 620 26.74 42.33 -36.35
CA LYS A 620 27.57 42.28 -37.55
C LYS A 620 27.97 40.85 -37.92
N GLU A 621 28.32 40.01 -36.94
CA GLU A 621 28.55 38.59 -37.16
C GLU A 621 27.26 37.88 -37.58
N LYS A 622 26.10 38.19 -36.98
CA LYS A 622 24.80 37.68 -37.44
C LYS A 622 24.52 38.08 -38.89
N LEU A 623 24.65 39.36 -39.26
CA LEU A 623 24.46 39.81 -40.64
C LEU A 623 25.45 39.17 -41.63
N LYS A 624 26.73 39.03 -41.24
CA LYS A 624 27.77 38.37 -42.04
C LYS A 624 27.48 36.87 -42.20
N ASN A 625 27.07 36.20 -41.13
CA ASN A 625 26.72 34.78 -41.11
C ASN A 625 25.42 34.52 -41.90
N THR A 626 24.41 35.39 -41.80
CA THR A 626 23.18 35.32 -42.60
C THR A 626 23.48 35.47 -44.09
N LYS A 627 24.34 36.42 -44.48
CA LYS A 627 24.75 36.60 -45.88
C LYS A 627 25.59 35.43 -46.39
N ALA A 628 26.49 34.89 -45.57
CA ALA A 628 27.28 33.70 -45.89
C ALA A 628 26.39 32.45 -46.04
N ARG A 629 25.40 32.25 -45.14
CA ARG A 629 24.41 31.16 -45.21
C ARG A 629 23.59 31.25 -46.49
N LEU A 630 23.06 32.41 -46.85
CA LEU A 630 22.29 32.59 -48.09
C LEU A 630 23.13 32.30 -49.35
N ASN A 631 24.40 32.74 -49.37
CA ASN A 631 25.31 32.42 -50.47
C ASN A 631 25.65 30.93 -50.55
N TRP A 632 25.85 30.28 -49.40
CA TRP A 632 26.09 28.84 -49.31
C TRP A 632 24.89 28.04 -49.83
N ILE A 633 23.67 28.35 -49.38
CA ILE A 633 22.42 27.74 -49.88
C ILE A 633 22.31 27.88 -51.40
N LYS A 634 22.56 29.08 -51.93
CA LYS A 634 22.53 29.32 -53.38
C LYS A 634 23.58 28.49 -54.14
N SER A 635 24.78 28.34 -53.56
CA SER A 635 25.85 27.53 -54.17
C SER A 635 25.51 26.04 -54.20
N LEU A 636 24.82 25.52 -53.18
CA LEU A 636 24.38 24.12 -53.11
C LEU A 636 23.25 23.84 -54.10
N LYS A 637 22.27 24.76 -54.20
CA LYS A 637 21.18 24.65 -55.19
C LYS A 637 21.71 24.61 -56.63
N ASN A 638 22.79 25.32 -56.92
CA ASN A 638 23.41 25.33 -58.25
C ASN A 638 24.26 24.10 -58.57
N ASN A 639 24.75 23.37 -57.55
CA ASN A 639 25.56 22.16 -57.74
C ASN A 639 25.35 21.16 -56.58
N PRO A 640 24.21 20.45 -56.54
CA PRO A 640 23.92 19.47 -55.49
C PRO A 640 24.85 18.24 -55.52
N GLU A 641 25.33 17.86 -56.71
CA GLU A 641 26.14 16.65 -56.93
C GLU A 641 27.50 16.67 -56.20
N ARG A 642 27.98 17.87 -55.83
CA ARG A 642 29.23 18.01 -55.07
C ARG A 642 29.18 17.32 -53.70
N LEU A 643 27.99 17.05 -53.16
CA LEU A 643 27.77 16.32 -51.91
C LEU A 643 28.24 14.86 -51.97
N SER A 644 28.23 14.23 -53.14
CA SER A 644 28.53 12.78 -53.32
C SER A 644 29.69 12.49 -54.28
N ASN A 645 30.21 13.52 -54.98
CA ASN A 645 31.24 13.40 -56.02
C ASN A 645 32.55 14.13 -55.69
N SER A 646 32.71 14.71 -54.50
CA SER A 646 34.01 15.32 -54.12
C SER A 646 35.09 14.25 -53.89
N SER A 647 36.34 14.59 -54.19
CA SER A 647 37.49 13.69 -54.00
C SER A 647 37.71 13.30 -52.53
N TYR A 648 37.36 14.18 -51.60
CA TYR A 648 37.38 13.91 -50.15
C TYR A 648 36.29 12.92 -49.74
N PHE A 649 35.06 13.11 -50.24
CA PHE A 649 33.94 12.20 -49.98
C PHE A 649 34.23 10.76 -50.44
N LEU A 650 34.82 10.60 -51.64
CA LEU A 650 35.18 9.29 -52.18
C LEU A 650 36.32 8.60 -51.42
N LYS A 651 37.10 9.35 -50.62
CA LYS A 651 38.10 8.81 -49.68
C LYS A 651 37.51 8.47 -48.30
N GLY A 652 36.21 8.65 -48.10
CA GLY A 652 35.54 8.43 -46.81
C GLY A 652 35.69 9.60 -45.83
N GLU A 653 36.04 10.80 -46.29
CA GLU A 653 36.11 12.00 -45.46
C GLU A 653 34.78 12.77 -45.51
N LEU A 654 34.30 13.22 -44.36
CA LEU A 654 33.07 14.02 -44.27
C LEU A 654 33.34 15.43 -44.79
N THR A 655 32.61 15.86 -45.82
CA THR A 655 32.73 17.22 -46.35
C THR A 655 32.03 18.24 -45.44
N ASN A 656 32.50 19.49 -45.45
CA ASN A 656 31.85 20.57 -44.70
C ASN A 656 30.38 20.75 -45.11
N ASP A 657 30.04 20.57 -46.39
CA ASP A 657 28.67 20.68 -46.87
C ASP A 657 27.77 19.58 -46.27
N CYS A 658 28.24 18.33 -46.23
CA CYS A 658 27.52 17.23 -45.57
C CYS A 658 27.36 17.48 -44.07
N TYR A 659 28.43 17.91 -43.39
CA TYR A 659 28.40 18.22 -41.96
C TYR A 659 27.43 19.36 -41.61
N TRP A 660 27.42 20.44 -42.40
CA TRP A 660 26.50 21.54 -42.16
C TRP A 660 25.05 21.15 -42.43
N LEU A 661 24.77 20.38 -43.50
CA LEU A 661 23.42 19.86 -43.75
C LEU A 661 22.94 18.90 -42.64
N MET A 662 23.83 18.06 -42.09
CA MET A 662 23.52 17.24 -40.91
C MET A 662 23.03 18.09 -39.73
N ASN A 663 23.67 19.24 -39.47
CA ASN A 663 23.26 20.15 -38.39
C ASN A 663 21.93 20.85 -38.68
N GLU A 664 21.60 21.10 -39.94
CA GLU A 664 20.30 21.67 -40.33
C GLU A 664 19.15 20.67 -40.15
N CYS A 665 19.38 19.36 -40.32
CA CYS A 665 18.38 18.32 -40.04
C CYS A 665 17.90 18.29 -38.57
N ILE A 666 18.70 18.82 -37.64
CA ILE A 666 18.41 18.81 -36.20
C ILE A 666 18.11 20.20 -35.62
N TYR A 667 18.09 21.23 -36.46
CA TYR A 667 17.94 22.62 -36.04
C TYR A 667 16.52 22.89 -35.50
N GLY A 668 16.42 23.44 -34.28
CA GLY A 668 15.13 23.83 -33.66
C GLY A 668 14.47 22.77 -32.76
N LYS A 669 15.15 21.65 -32.46
CA LYS A 669 14.65 20.63 -31.51
C LYS A 669 15.21 20.83 -30.11
N ASP A 670 14.34 20.71 -29.09
CA ASP A 670 14.70 20.80 -27.66
C ASP A 670 15.53 19.59 -27.18
N SER A 671 15.40 18.44 -27.86
CA SER A 671 16.24 17.25 -27.68
C SER A 671 16.59 16.65 -29.04
N VAL A 672 17.85 16.26 -29.23
CA VAL A 672 18.36 15.70 -30.48
C VAL A 672 18.58 14.20 -30.31
N ASN A 673 17.81 13.39 -31.02
CA ASN A 673 18.05 11.96 -31.16
C ASN A 673 18.92 11.71 -32.40
N ARG A 674 19.76 10.67 -32.37
CA ARG A 674 20.66 10.37 -33.50
C ARG A 674 19.92 9.94 -34.78
N GLU A 675 18.67 9.51 -34.66
CA GLU A 675 17.79 9.24 -35.79
C GLU A 675 17.39 10.52 -36.53
N ASP A 676 17.48 11.70 -35.89
CA ASP A 676 17.10 12.97 -36.50
C ASP A 676 17.99 13.36 -37.69
N TYR A 677 19.23 12.88 -37.74
CA TYR A 677 20.15 13.09 -38.88
C TYR A 677 19.71 12.34 -40.15
N SER A 678 18.79 11.37 -40.02
CA SER A 678 18.21 10.64 -41.16
C SER A 678 17.02 11.39 -41.80
N ASN A 679 16.53 12.46 -41.15
CA ASN A 679 15.30 13.16 -41.52
C ASN A 679 15.55 14.23 -42.61
N TRP A 680 15.99 13.77 -43.79
CA TRP A 680 16.44 14.62 -44.89
C TRP A 680 15.32 15.49 -45.50
N GLU A 681 14.06 15.11 -45.32
CA GLU A 681 12.88 15.86 -45.82
C GLU A 681 12.79 17.28 -45.26
N ILE A 682 13.29 17.50 -44.04
CA ILE A 682 13.33 18.83 -43.39
C ILE A 682 14.12 19.84 -44.26
N LEU A 683 15.14 19.37 -44.98
CA LEU A 683 15.97 20.20 -45.84
C LEU A 683 15.20 20.74 -47.07
N ILE A 684 14.06 20.15 -47.44
CA ILE A 684 13.29 20.55 -48.63
C ILE A 684 12.81 22.00 -48.51
N ASN A 685 12.37 22.44 -47.33
CA ASN A 685 11.78 23.77 -47.13
C ASN A 685 12.76 24.90 -47.43
N GLU A 686 14.01 24.81 -46.97
CA GLU A 686 15.03 25.85 -47.18
C GLU A 686 15.92 25.59 -48.41
N PHE A 687 16.34 24.33 -48.60
CA PHE A 687 17.35 23.95 -49.61
C PHE A 687 16.75 23.40 -50.91
N GLY A 688 15.47 23.05 -50.92
CA GLY A 688 14.78 22.48 -52.08
C GLY A 688 15.04 20.98 -52.27
N PHE A 689 14.14 20.32 -53.01
CA PHE A 689 14.12 18.86 -53.17
C PHE A 689 15.43 18.28 -53.73
N GLN A 690 16.06 18.94 -54.71
CA GLN A 690 17.27 18.44 -55.35
C GLN A 690 18.46 18.35 -54.39
N VAL A 691 18.63 19.32 -53.49
CA VAL A 691 19.71 19.31 -52.49
C VAL A 691 19.41 18.30 -51.38
N ALA A 692 18.16 18.23 -50.94
CA ALA A 692 17.70 17.28 -49.93
C ALA A 692 17.88 15.82 -50.42
N SER A 693 17.49 15.52 -51.66
CA SER A 693 17.71 14.21 -52.30
C SER A 693 19.20 13.91 -52.46
N ALA A 694 20.02 14.89 -52.85
CA ALA A 694 21.46 14.69 -52.97
C ALA A 694 22.13 14.39 -51.61
N TYR A 695 21.66 14.99 -50.51
CA TYR A 695 22.09 14.64 -49.15
C TYR A 695 21.70 13.20 -48.79
N ARG A 696 20.46 12.80 -49.06
CA ARG A 696 19.98 11.43 -48.86
C ARG A 696 20.85 10.41 -49.61
N ASP A 697 21.04 10.62 -50.90
CA ASP A 697 21.82 9.71 -51.75
C ASP A 697 23.30 9.68 -51.36
N ALA A 698 23.85 10.82 -50.92
CA ALA A 698 25.18 10.90 -50.34
C ALA A 698 25.29 10.08 -49.04
N ALA A 699 24.34 10.18 -48.11
CA ALA A 699 24.35 9.39 -46.88
C ALA A 699 24.32 7.87 -47.17
N ILE A 700 23.43 7.44 -48.08
CA ILE A 700 23.33 6.03 -48.53
C ILE A 700 24.63 5.54 -49.17
N LYS A 701 25.29 6.37 -49.98
CA LYS A 701 26.58 6.04 -50.60
C LYS A 701 27.72 6.02 -49.57
N PHE A 702 27.69 6.92 -48.59
CA PHE A 702 28.78 7.13 -47.64
C PHE A 702 28.98 5.94 -46.72
N TRP A 703 27.91 5.27 -46.25
CA TRP A 703 28.06 4.12 -45.34
C TRP A 703 28.79 2.93 -46.00
N ARG A 704 28.73 2.79 -47.33
CA ARG A 704 29.48 1.80 -48.10
C ARG A 704 30.96 2.15 -48.28
N ILE A 705 31.29 3.44 -48.30
CA ILE A 705 32.65 3.94 -48.52
C ILE A 705 33.43 3.99 -47.20
N PHE A 706 32.83 4.57 -46.17
CA PHE A 706 33.48 4.70 -44.88
C PHE A 706 33.50 3.37 -44.14
N LYS A 707 34.66 3.00 -43.58
CA LYS A 707 34.83 1.77 -42.78
C LYS A 707 35.00 2.13 -41.30
N PRO A 708 33.96 1.99 -40.47
CA PRO A 708 34.10 2.17 -39.02
C PRO A 708 35.11 1.19 -38.46
N LYS A 709 35.97 1.65 -37.56
CA LYS A 709 36.84 0.77 -36.77
C LYS A 709 36.04 0.11 -35.66
N LEU A 710 36.45 -1.07 -35.20
CA LEU A 710 35.83 -1.79 -34.08
C LEU A 710 36.71 -1.68 -32.83
N HIS A 711 36.12 -1.81 -31.64
CA HIS A 711 36.91 -1.80 -30.40
C HIS A 711 37.84 -3.01 -30.32
N SER A 712 37.42 -4.16 -30.88
CA SER A 712 38.27 -5.34 -31.01
C SER A 712 39.48 -5.20 -31.95
N GLU A 713 39.56 -4.12 -32.73
CA GLU A 713 40.63 -3.92 -33.72
C GLU A 713 41.62 -2.82 -33.32
N GLU A 714 41.19 -1.79 -32.59
CA GLU A 714 42.03 -0.67 -32.19
C GLU A 714 41.47 0.03 -30.95
N ARG A 715 42.34 0.73 -30.21
CA ARG A 715 41.94 1.53 -29.05
C ARG A 715 41.21 2.80 -29.48
N LEU A 716 39.89 2.83 -29.27
CA LEU A 716 39.04 3.96 -29.64
C LEU A 716 38.75 4.89 -28.45
N PRO A 717 38.45 6.17 -28.67
CA PRO A 717 38.06 7.11 -27.61
C PRO A 717 36.72 6.70 -26.97
N ILE A 718 36.70 6.68 -25.63
CA ILE A 718 35.50 6.38 -24.85
C ILE A 718 34.54 7.58 -24.91
N ASN A 719 33.23 7.33 -25.01
CA ASN A 719 32.16 8.34 -25.03
C ASN A 719 32.21 9.37 -26.18
N SER A 720 32.88 9.04 -27.30
CA SER A 720 32.89 9.89 -28.50
C SER A 720 32.50 9.08 -29.73
N THR A 721 31.51 9.56 -30.48
CA THR A 721 31.15 8.98 -31.78
C THR A 721 31.52 9.99 -32.87
N PRO A 722 32.46 9.66 -33.77
CA PRO A 722 32.84 10.56 -34.86
C PRO A 722 31.64 10.90 -35.77
N TYR A 723 31.55 12.14 -36.26
CA TYR A 723 30.48 12.57 -37.18
C TYR A 723 30.44 11.74 -38.48
N THR A 724 31.57 11.19 -38.92
CA THR A 724 31.63 10.24 -40.05
C THR A 724 30.83 8.97 -39.78
N VAL A 725 30.89 8.44 -38.55
CA VAL A 725 30.11 7.26 -38.13
C VAL A 725 28.62 7.63 -38.03
N ILE A 726 28.30 8.81 -37.47
CA ILE A 726 26.91 9.30 -37.38
C ILE A 726 26.30 9.43 -38.79
N PHE A 727 27.04 9.98 -39.76
CA PHE A 727 26.56 10.13 -41.12
C PHE A 727 26.35 8.78 -41.83
N GLY A 728 27.24 7.80 -41.59
CA GLY A 728 27.04 6.43 -42.08
C GLY A 728 25.84 5.72 -41.45
N LEU A 729 25.59 5.90 -40.15
CA LEU A 729 24.39 5.40 -39.46
C LEU A 729 23.11 6.00 -40.05
N ALA A 730 23.11 7.31 -40.34
CA ALA A 730 22.00 7.98 -41.00
C ALA A 730 21.73 7.38 -42.39
N GLY A 731 22.79 7.11 -43.17
CA GLY A 731 22.68 6.45 -44.47
C GLY A 731 22.05 5.05 -44.40
N LEU A 732 22.48 4.22 -43.45
CA LEU A 732 21.90 2.89 -43.21
C LEU A 732 20.43 2.96 -42.77
N GLN A 733 20.09 3.95 -41.92
CA GLN A 733 18.72 4.14 -41.46
C GLN A 733 17.79 4.58 -42.60
N ILE A 734 18.23 5.52 -43.44
CA ILE A 734 17.50 5.97 -44.63
C ILE A 734 17.26 4.79 -45.56
N GLU A 735 18.30 4.02 -45.91
CA GLU A 735 18.15 2.89 -46.83
C GLU A 735 17.24 1.80 -46.26
N SER A 736 17.36 1.49 -44.96
CA SER A 736 16.48 0.53 -44.28
C SER A 736 15.01 0.95 -44.26
N ASN A 737 14.73 2.26 -44.26
CA ASN A 737 13.37 2.80 -44.21
C ASN A 737 12.75 2.93 -45.60
N GLU A 738 13.54 3.33 -46.60
CA GLU A 738 13.04 3.62 -47.96
C GLU A 738 13.11 2.41 -48.91
N ASN A 739 13.96 1.42 -48.65
CA ASN A 739 14.09 0.24 -49.50
C ASN A 739 13.46 -1.00 -48.84
N GLU A 740 12.30 -1.42 -49.37
CA GLU A 740 11.58 -2.60 -48.87
C GLU A 740 12.38 -3.92 -49.01
N SER A 741 13.31 -3.98 -49.96
CA SER A 741 14.18 -5.15 -50.17
C SER A 741 15.40 -5.18 -49.24
N PHE A 742 15.57 -4.19 -48.36
CA PHE A 742 16.68 -4.15 -47.41
C PHE A 742 16.42 -5.07 -46.21
N PRO A 743 17.37 -5.93 -45.80
CA PRO A 743 18.75 -6.07 -46.29
C PRO A 743 18.99 -7.16 -47.36
N LEU A 744 17.96 -7.79 -47.93
CA LEU A 744 18.10 -8.86 -48.93
C LEU A 744 18.80 -8.39 -50.23
N ASN A 745 18.74 -7.11 -50.54
CA ASN A 745 19.42 -6.51 -51.68
C ASN A 745 20.94 -6.34 -51.49
N LEU A 746 21.46 -6.53 -50.27
CA LEU A 746 22.88 -6.40 -49.97
C LEU A 746 23.63 -7.72 -50.21
N ASN A 747 24.86 -7.63 -50.70
CA ASN A 747 25.74 -8.79 -50.77
C ASN A 747 26.42 -9.09 -49.41
N LEU A 748 27.05 -10.25 -49.28
CA LEU A 748 27.69 -10.69 -48.02
C LEU A 748 28.77 -9.70 -47.51
N TYR A 749 29.52 -9.06 -48.41
CA TYR A 749 30.51 -8.06 -48.03
C TYR A 749 29.84 -6.80 -47.47
N GLU A 750 28.78 -6.31 -48.11
CA GLU A 750 28.00 -5.17 -47.63
C GLU A 750 27.31 -5.46 -46.29
N ILE A 751 26.79 -6.67 -46.09
CA ILE A 751 26.21 -7.10 -44.81
C ILE A 751 27.27 -7.06 -43.69
N LYS A 752 28.44 -7.69 -43.92
CA LYS A 752 29.54 -7.67 -42.95
C LYS A 752 30.05 -6.25 -42.69
N HIS A 753 30.04 -5.39 -43.70
CA HIS A 753 30.43 -3.99 -43.58
C HIS A 753 29.41 -3.18 -42.77
N ALA A 754 28.11 -3.36 -43.01
CA ALA A 754 27.03 -2.72 -42.25
C ALA A 754 27.06 -3.10 -40.77
N LEU A 755 27.34 -4.38 -40.44
CA LEU A 755 27.44 -4.84 -39.06
C LEU A 755 28.56 -4.14 -38.26
N ARG A 756 29.56 -3.53 -38.91
CA ARG A 756 30.57 -2.73 -38.22
C ARG A 756 30.02 -1.46 -37.56
N TYR A 757 28.80 -1.05 -37.90
CA TYR A 757 28.13 0.11 -37.33
C TYR A 757 27.32 -0.21 -36.06
N LEU A 758 27.08 -1.49 -35.73
CA LEU A 758 26.08 -1.90 -34.74
C LEU A 758 26.30 -1.29 -33.34
N SER A 759 27.54 -1.17 -32.87
CA SER A 759 27.84 -0.76 -31.49
C SER A 759 28.00 0.75 -31.32
N TRP A 760 27.90 1.53 -32.41
CA TRP A 760 28.26 2.95 -32.42
C TRP A 760 27.12 3.91 -32.05
N GLN A 761 25.87 3.45 -32.01
CA GLN A 761 24.73 4.22 -31.51
C GLN A 761 24.83 4.41 -29.99
N LEU A 762 24.50 5.60 -29.44
CA LEU A 762 24.91 6.00 -28.09
C LEU A 762 24.35 5.06 -27.01
N ASN A 763 23.03 4.95 -26.96
CA ASN A 763 22.30 4.34 -25.86
C ASN A 763 21.57 3.05 -26.28
N ASP A 764 21.52 2.72 -27.58
CA ASP A 764 20.70 1.64 -28.13
C ASP A 764 21.41 0.99 -29.34
N PHE A 765 20.82 -0.05 -29.91
CA PHE A 765 21.15 -0.59 -31.23
C PHE A 765 20.34 0.10 -32.34
N PRO A 766 20.87 0.14 -33.57
CA PRO A 766 20.11 0.62 -34.72
C PRO A 766 18.87 -0.22 -35.00
N SER A 767 17.75 0.43 -35.34
CA SER A 767 16.46 -0.23 -35.62
C SER A 767 16.54 -1.31 -36.72
N TRP A 768 17.46 -1.15 -37.68
CA TRP A 768 17.69 -2.11 -38.75
C TRP A 768 18.36 -3.41 -38.29
N LEU A 769 19.00 -3.45 -37.11
CA LEU A 769 19.76 -4.61 -36.64
C LEU A 769 18.85 -5.82 -36.38
N GLU A 770 17.63 -5.60 -35.87
CA GLU A 770 16.67 -6.69 -35.64
C GLU A 770 16.23 -7.32 -36.98
N LYS A 771 16.08 -6.52 -38.05
CA LYS A 771 15.79 -7.03 -39.40
C LYS A 771 16.94 -7.91 -39.91
N PHE A 772 18.19 -7.50 -39.66
CA PHE A 772 19.37 -8.31 -39.99
C PHE A 772 19.37 -9.63 -39.23
N TYR A 773 19.06 -9.61 -37.93
CA TYR A 773 19.04 -10.83 -37.11
C TYR A 773 17.99 -11.83 -37.58
N LYS A 774 16.79 -11.38 -37.95
CA LYS A 774 15.73 -12.26 -38.47
C LYS A 774 16.12 -13.00 -39.75
N LEU A 775 16.97 -12.40 -40.59
CA LEU A 775 17.37 -12.97 -41.89
C LEU A 775 18.76 -13.65 -41.84
N PHE A 776 19.66 -13.16 -41.00
CA PHE A 776 21.06 -13.58 -40.91
C PHE A 776 21.51 -13.75 -39.45
N PRO A 777 20.85 -14.62 -38.65
CA PRO A 777 21.09 -14.71 -37.21
C PRO A 777 22.54 -15.06 -36.88
N ASP A 778 23.15 -16.01 -37.59
CA ASP A 778 24.53 -16.44 -37.34
C ASP A 778 25.55 -15.31 -37.55
N LEU A 779 25.42 -14.53 -38.62
CA LEU A 779 26.34 -13.43 -38.95
C LEU A 779 26.24 -12.28 -37.94
N VAL A 780 25.03 -11.96 -37.48
CA VAL A 780 24.79 -10.96 -36.44
C VAL A 780 25.37 -11.44 -35.12
N SER A 781 25.02 -12.66 -34.71
CA SER A 781 25.48 -13.27 -33.46
C SER A 781 27.00 -13.41 -33.40
N GLU A 782 27.67 -13.76 -34.51
CA GLU A 782 29.13 -13.81 -34.60
C GLU A 782 29.77 -12.41 -34.48
N SER A 783 29.19 -11.41 -35.16
CA SER A 783 29.69 -10.03 -35.11
C SER A 783 29.55 -9.40 -33.73
N VAL A 784 28.41 -9.64 -33.06
CA VAL A 784 28.19 -9.19 -31.69
C VAL A 784 29.13 -9.93 -30.72
N MET A 785 29.26 -11.26 -30.86
CA MET A 785 30.12 -12.05 -29.98
C MET A 785 31.59 -11.63 -30.07
N LYS A 786 32.07 -11.19 -31.23
CA LYS A 786 33.45 -10.66 -31.38
C LYS A 786 33.72 -9.48 -30.44
N GLU A 787 32.80 -8.53 -30.37
CA GLU A 787 32.92 -7.36 -29.48
C GLU A 787 32.64 -7.72 -28.01
N VAL A 788 31.75 -8.68 -27.74
CA VAL A 788 31.51 -9.21 -26.39
C VAL A 788 32.76 -9.88 -25.83
N VAL A 789 33.42 -10.77 -26.59
CA VAL A 789 34.66 -11.43 -26.16
C VAL A 789 35.74 -10.40 -25.87
N TRP A 790 35.90 -9.39 -26.72
CA TRP A 790 36.84 -8.29 -26.45
C TRP A 790 36.50 -7.56 -25.15
N GLU A 791 35.23 -7.20 -24.92
CA GLU A 791 34.81 -6.52 -23.67
C GLU A 791 35.14 -7.38 -22.44
N LEU A 792 34.88 -8.70 -22.51
CA LEU A 792 35.21 -9.67 -21.46
C LEU A 792 36.73 -9.80 -21.24
N GLU A 793 37.53 -9.85 -22.29
CA GLU A 793 38.99 -9.94 -22.24
C GLU A 793 39.64 -8.65 -21.73
N THR A 794 39.01 -7.50 -21.93
CA THR A 794 39.48 -6.20 -21.41
C THR A 794 38.95 -5.84 -20.02
N SER A 795 37.92 -6.55 -19.53
CA SER A 795 37.35 -6.27 -18.21
C SER A 795 38.38 -6.48 -17.10
N ASP A 796 38.48 -5.51 -16.19
CA ASP A 796 39.39 -5.52 -15.06
C ASP A 796 38.59 -5.30 -13.76
N PRO A 797 38.64 -6.24 -12.79
CA PRO A 797 37.91 -6.11 -11.53
C PRO A 797 38.41 -4.96 -10.63
N ALA A 798 39.61 -4.42 -10.86
CA ALA A 798 40.19 -3.37 -10.03
C ALA A 798 39.77 -1.93 -10.41
N LEU A 799 39.12 -1.74 -11.56
CA LEU A 799 38.66 -0.41 -12.01
C LEU A 799 37.40 0.02 -11.25
N GLU A 800 37.29 1.30 -10.87
CA GLU A 800 36.06 1.84 -10.25
C GLU A 800 34.86 1.86 -11.21
N HIS A 801 35.14 2.08 -12.51
CA HIS A 801 34.15 2.12 -13.56
C HIS A 801 34.67 1.30 -14.74
N ASN A 802 33.95 0.23 -15.11
CA ASN A 802 34.25 -0.52 -16.33
C ASN A 802 33.50 0.08 -17.52
N HIS A 803 34.14 0.09 -18.68
CA HIS A 803 33.51 0.53 -19.91
C HIS A 803 32.76 -0.64 -20.55
N SER A 804 31.43 -0.61 -20.52
CA SER A 804 30.58 -1.56 -21.24
C SER A 804 30.03 -0.91 -22.50
N HIS A 805 30.58 -1.25 -23.68
CA HIS A 805 30.12 -0.67 -24.94
C HIS A 805 29.07 -1.53 -25.64
N ILE A 806 29.04 -2.84 -25.36
CA ILE A 806 28.11 -3.76 -26.00
C ILE A 806 27.24 -4.56 -25.00
N LEU A 807 27.78 -5.07 -23.89
CA LEU A 807 26.99 -5.91 -22.96
C LEU A 807 25.80 -5.16 -22.34
N GLN A 808 26.01 -3.91 -21.94
CA GLN A 808 24.94 -3.05 -21.43
C GLN A 808 23.81 -2.88 -22.47
N LYS A 809 24.16 -2.67 -23.75
CA LYS A 809 23.18 -2.49 -24.83
C LYS A 809 22.41 -3.76 -25.11
N ILE A 810 23.10 -4.90 -25.13
CA ILE A 810 22.46 -6.23 -25.27
C ILE A 810 21.42 -6.41 -24.16
N PHE A 811 21.82 -6.16 -22.91
CA PHE A 811 20.94 -6.35 -21.76
C PHE A 811 19.68 -5.46 -21.79
N HIS A 812 19.81 -4.20 -22.21
CA HIS A 812 18.68 -3.26 -22.17
C HIS A 812 17.81 -3.29 -23.43
N HIS A 813 18.38 -3.60 -24.60
CA HIS A 813 17.73 -3.31 -25.89
C HIS A 813 17.68 -4.49 -26.87
N ALA A 814 18.38 -5.61 -26.61
CA ALA A 814 18.38 -6.75 -27.52
C ALA A 814 18.03 -8.09 -26.83
N PRO A 815 16.86 -8.21 -26.18
CA PRO A 815 16.44 -9.47 -25.56
C PRO A 815 16.29 -10.63 -26.57
N TRP A 816 16.01 -10.31 -27.84
CA TRP A 816 15.92 -11.27 -28.93
C TRP A 816 17.25 -11.96 -29.28
N LEU A 817 18.41 -11.43 -28.83
CA LEU A 817 19.73 -12.08 -29.00
C LEU A 817 20.07 -13.11 -27.92
N TYR A 818 19.34 -13.16 -26.81
CA TYR A 818 19.78 -13.93 -25.63
C TYR A 818 19.90 -15.41 -25.91
N VAL A 819 19.02 -15.98 -26.73
CA VAL A 819 19.02 -17.41 -27.08
C VAL A 819 20.34 -17.82 -27.73
N ASP A 820 20.89 -17.00 -28.63
CA ASP A 820 22.09 -17.31 -29.39
C ASP A 820 23.40 -16.92 -28.68
N ILE A 821 23.35 -15.83 -27.90
CA ILE A 821 24.56 -15.28 -27.27
C ILE A 821 24.81 -15.89 -25.89
N ALA A 822 23.76 -16.17 -25.11
CA ALA A 822 23.94 -16.65 -23.74
C ALA A 822 24.67 -17.99 -23.63
N PRO A 823 24.42 -19.02 -24.48
CA PRO A 823 25.21 -20.26 -24.44
C PRO A 823 26.70 -20.02 -24.74
N LYS A 824 27.02 -19.08 -25.65
CA LYS A 824 28.40 -18.71 -25.97
C LYS A 824 29.08 -17.98 -24.81
N ILE A 825 28.36 -17.07 -24.15
CA ILE A 825 28.83 -16.41 -22.91
C ILE A 825 29.06 -17.44 -21.79
N PHE A 826 28.10 -18.34 -21.57
CA PHE A 826 28.20 -19.38 -20.54
C PHE A 826 29.42 -20.28 -20.77
N ASN A 827 29.61 -20.77 -21.99
CA ASN A 827 30.78 -21.58 -22.35
C ASN A 827 32.10 -20.81 -22.17
N TRP A 828 32.11 -19.52 -22.51
CA TRP A 828 33.27 -18.66 -22.26
C TRP A 828 33.57 -18.57 -20.77
N LEU A 829 32.55 -18.34 -19.93
CA LEU A 829 32.71 -18.25 -18.47
C LEU A 829 33.19 -19.58 -17.85
N ILE A 830 32.66 -20.72 -18.27
CA ILE A 830 33.11 -22.01 -17.74
C ILE A 830 34.55 -22.32 -18.17
N SER A 831 34.93 -21.96 -19.40
CA SER A 831 36.25 -22.28 -19.96
C SER A 831 37.39 -21.34 -19.53
N LYS A 832 37.08 -20.21 -18.87
CA LYS A 832 38.05 -19.17 -18.50
C LYS A 832 37.95 -18.80 -17.03
N ASP A 833 39.04 -19.04 -16.29
CA ASP A 833 39.20 -18.65 -14.88
C ASP A 833 39.55 -17.17 -14.71
N LYS A 834 38.95 -16.28 -15.51
CA LYS A 834 39.16 -14.83 -15.43
C LYS A 834 38.09 -14.20 -14.52
N LEU A 835 38.55 -13.39 -13.57
CA LEU A 835 37.68 -12.49 -12.79
C LEU A 835 37.29 -11.26 -13.62
N LEU A 836 36.01 -10.91 -13.56
CA LEU A 836 35.42 -9.80 -14.31
C LEU A 836 34.96 -8.70 -13.35
N HIS A 837 34.85 -7.48 -13.86
CA HIS A 837 34.29 -6.37 -13.10
C HIS A 837 32.82 -6.62 -12.69
N LYS A 838 32.42 -6.16 -11.49
CA LYS A 838 31.07 -6.39 -10.90
C LYS A 838 29.92 -6.03 -11.85
N GLN A 839 30.01 -4.90 -12.56
CA GLN A 839 28.98 -4.48 -13.53
C GLN A 839 28.89 -5.41 -14.74
N THR A 840 30.02 -5.86 -15.28
CA THR A 840 30.07 -6.79 -16.41
C THR A 840 29.45 -8.12 -16.02
N ASN A 841 29.84 -8.66 -14.86
CA ASN A 841 29.22 -9.83 -14.25
C ASN A 841 27.70 -9.69 -14.14
N SER A 842 27.21 -8.54 -13.65
CA SER A 842 25.77 -8.28 -13.53
C SER A 842 25.03 -8.34 -14.88
N TYR A 843 25.58 -7.76 -15.95
CA TYR A 843 24.95 -7.83 -17.28
C TYR A 843 24.95 -9.25 -17.84
N LEU A 844 26.06 -9.97 -17.74
CA LEU A 844 26.19 -11.34 -18.24
C LEU A 844 25.22 -12.28 -17.55
N LEU A 845 25.17 -12.22 -16.22
CA LEU A 845 24.29 -13.09 -15.45
C LEU A 845 22.83 -12.82 -15.82
N LYS A 846 22.42 -11.56 -15.97
CA LYS A 846 21.05 -11.22 -16.40
C LYS A 846 20.71 -11.69 -17.81
N ILE A 847 21.68 -11.73 -18.73
CA ILE A 847 21.50 -12.28 -20.07
C ILE A 847 21.33 -13.80 -19.99
N ILE A 848 22.20 -14.48 -19.23
CA ILE A 848 22.14 -15.94 -18.99
C ILE A 848 20.82 -16.33 -18.32
N LEU A 849 20.43 -15.63 -17.26
CA LEU A 849 19.17 -15.79 -16.56
C LEU A 849 17.95 -15.38 -17.39
N LYS A 850 18.10 -14.89 -18.61
CA LYS A 850 16.96 -14.69 -19.53
C LYS A 850 17.03 -15.62 -20.74
N SER A 851 17.95 -16.59 -20.74
CA SER A 851 18.18 -17.60 -21.78
C SER A 851 17.84 -19.03 -21.31
N ASP A 852 17.90 -20.04 -22.19
CA ASP A 852 17.40 -21.40 -21.92
C ASP A 852 18.46 -22.31 -21.27
N ILE A 853 19.38 -21.72 -20.49
CA ILE A 853 20.40 -22.45 -19.73
C ILE A 853 19.74 -23.16 -18.53
N LEU A 854 20.09 -24.44 -18.32
CA LEU A 854 19.50 -25.29 -17.29
C LEU A 854 20.00 -24.93 -15.88
N LYS A 855 19.21 -25.28 -14.85
CA LYS A 855 19.54 -24.99 -13.44
C LYS A 855 20.82 -25.69 -12.98
N GLU A 856 21.08 -26.91 -13.46
CA GLU A 856 22.29 -27.68 -13.13
C GLU A 856 23.55 -26.97 -13.66
N ASP A 857 23.44 -26.32 -14.81
CA ASP A 857 24.51 -25.52 -15.41
C ASP A 857 24.76 -24.22 -14.64
N LEU A 858 23.71 -23.57 -14.14
CA LEU A 858 23.82 -22.41 -13.25
C LEU A 858 24.44 -22.76 -11.90
N SER A 859 24.05 -23.90 -11.30
CA SER A 859 24.68 -24.43 -10.08
C SER A 859 26.17 -24.72 -10.31
N ARG A 860 26.53 -25.35 -11.44
CA ARG A 860 27.94 -25.56 -11.81
C ARG A 860 28.72 -24.25 -11.95
N LEU A 861 28.15 -23.26 -12.65
CA LEU A 861 28.77 -21.95 -12.82
C LEU A 861 28.98 -21.24 -11.48
N SER A 862 27.96 -21.21 -10.62
CA SER A 862 28.06 -20.56 -9.30
C SER A 862 29.14 -21.21 -8.43
N LYS A 863 29.22 -22.54 -8.36
CA LYS A 863 30.27 -23.26 -7.61
C LYS A 863 31.67 -22.88 -8.07
N GLN A 864 31.95 -22.93 -9.37
CA GLN A 864 33.26 -22.53 -9.92
C GLN A 864 33.58 -21.06 -9.59
N ARG A 865 32.59 -20.17 -9.67
CA ARG A 865 32.79 -18.74 -9.44
C ARG A 865 32.94 -18.38 -7.96
N ILE A 866 32.34 -19.14 -7.04
CA ILE A 866 32.56 -19.01 -5.60
C ILE A 866 34.01 -19.38 -5.24
N GLU A 867 34.56 -20.42 -5.86
CA GLU A 867 35.96 -20.85 -5.64
C GLU A 867 36.97 -19.85 -6.17
N LEU A 868 36.70 -19.23 -7.34
CA LEU A 868 37.59 -18.25 -7.98
C LEU A 868 37.55 -16.86 -7.34
N SER A 869 36.43 -16.46 -6.73
CA SER A 869 36.27 -15.13 -6.16
C SER A 869 37.15 -14.97 -4.91
N ASP A 870 37.81 -13.82 -4.74
CA ASP A 870 38.53 -13.50 -3.49
C ASP A 870 37.74 -12.56 -2.58
N SER A 871 36.89 -11.70 -3.16
CA SER A 871 36.12 -10.72 -2.39
C SER A 871 34.90 -11.36 -1.72
N VAL A 872 34.60 -10.91 -0.49
CA VAL A 872 33.42 -11.37 0.27
C VAL A 872 32.12 -11.04 -0.47
N GLY A 873 32.04 -9.84 -1.07
CA GLY A 873 30.84 -9.40 -1.79
C GLY A 873 30.57 -10.22 -3.06
N ASP A 874 31.62 -10.55 -3.84
CA ASP A 874 31.45 -11.35 -5.06
C ASP A 874 31.07 -12.79 -4.72
N LYS A 875 31.68 -13.39 -3.67
CA LYS A 875 31.26 -14.71 -3.18
C LYS A 875 29.79 -14.71 -2.76
N ALA A 876 29.36 -13.72 -1.97
CA ALA A 876 27.97 -13.59 -1.54
C ALA A 876 27.00 -13.51 -2.73
N TRP A 877 27.40 -12.79 -3.78
CA TRP A 877 26.62 -12.68 -5.02
C TRP A 877 26.48 -14.03 -5.75
N TRP A 878 27.56 -14.80 -5.87
CA TRP A 878 27.49 -16.13 -6.48
C TRP A 878 26.77 -17.16 -5.60
N PHE A 879 26.82 -17.01 -4.28
CA PHE A 879 25.98 -17.81 -3.37
C PHE A 879 24.49 -17.57 -3.59
N ALA A 880 24.07 -16.35 -3.96
CA ALA A 880 22.67 -16.10 -4.31
C ALA A 880 22.23 -16.96 -5.51
N LEU A 881 23.06 -17.08 -6.55
CA LEU A 881 22.80 -17.98 -7.68
C LEU A 881 22.85 -19.47 -7.29
N PHE A 882 23.73 -19.84 -6.36
CA PHE A 882 23.83 -21.22 -5.91
C PHE A 882 22.58 -21.64 -5.10
N VAL A 883 22.15 -20.82 -4.15
CA VAL A 883 20.92 -21.06 -3.38
C VAL A 883 19.69 -21.06 -4.28
N ASP A 884 19.62 -20.15 -5.24
CA ASP A 884 18.51 -20.07 -6.17
C ASP A 884 18.44 -21.29 -7.12
N SER A 885 19.57 -21.84 -7.56
CA SER A 885 19.63 -23.01 -8.46
C SER A 885 19.58 -24.37 -7.76
N GLU A 886 20.07 -24.47 -6.52
CA GLU A 886 20.14 -25.70 -5.73
C GLU A 886 19.97 -25.40 -4.21
N PRO A 887 18.72 -25.12 -3.74
CA PRO A 887 18.46 -24.55 -2.41
C PRO A 887 19.08 -25.31 -1.23
N GLU A 888 18.88 -26.64 -1.14
CA GLU A 888 19.39 -27.45 -0.02
C GLU A 888 20.90 -27.31 0.16
N ASN A 889 21.66 -27.65 -0.88
CA ASN A 889 23.12 -27.62 -0.84
C ASN A 889 23.64 -26.19 -0.82
N GLY A 890 22.96 -25.25 -1.48
CA GLY A 890 23.30 -23.83 -1.46
C GLY A 890 23.24 -23.25 -0.06
N ILE A 891 22.14 -23.48 0.67
CA ILE A 891 21.94 -22.95 2.03
C ILE A 891 22.95 -23.58 3.01
N ILE A 892 23.16 -24.90 2.95
CA ILE A 892 24.15 -25.58 3.81
C ILE A 892 25.55 -24.98 3.62
N ASN A 893 25.97 -24.75 2.37
CA ASN A 893 27.29 -24.20 2.09
C ASN A 893 27.40 -22.73 2.46
N LEU A 894 26.33 -21.93 2.25
CA LEU A 894 26.25 -20.54 2.69
C LEU A 894 26.41 -20.44 4.21
N GLU A 895 25.66 -21.22 4.98
CA GLU A 895 25.74 -21.25 6.45
C GLU A 895 27.15 -21.59 6.93
N LYS A 896 27.77 -22.60 6.32
CA LYS A 896 29.14 -23.00 6.64
C LYS A 896 30.15 -21.88 6.34
N TRP A 897 29.99 -21.20 5.21
CA TRP A 897 30.86 -20.11 4.81
C TRP A 897 30.69 -18.87 5.71
N LEU A 898 29.46 -18.44 6.00
CA LEU A 898 29.20 -17.29 6.88
C LEU A 898 29.77 -17.50 8.29
N LYS A 899 29.70 -18.71 8.84
CA LYS A 899 30.30 -19.07 10.14
C LYS A 899 31.83 -19.02 10.17
N GLN A 900 32.49 -19.11 9.02
CA GLN A 900 33.96 -19.03 8.92
C GLN A 900 34.47 -17.59 8.83
N LEU A 901 33.60 -16.63 8.51
CA LEU A 901 33.96 -15.22 8.39
C LEU A 901 33.93 -14.50 9.76
N PRO A 902 34.74 -13.44 9.94
CA PRO A 902 34.54 -12.51 11.04
C PRO A 902 33.11 -11.94 11.01
N PHE A 903 32.49 -11.70 12.17
CA PHE A 903 31.08 -11.29 12.26
C PHE A 903 30.73 -10.10 11.36
N LYS A 904 31.61 -9.08 11.29
CA LYS A 904 31.42 -7.91 10.43
C LYS A 904 31.36 -8.27 8.94
N ASP A 905 32.24 -9.16 8.49
CA ASP A 905 32.30 -9.60 7.11
C ASP A 905 31.14 -10.56 6.79
N ALA A 906 30.75 -11.40 7.75
CA ALA A 906 29.55 -12.23 7.64
C ALA A 906 28.27 -11.39 7.52
N THR A 907 28.15 -10.30 8.28
CA THR A 907 27.04 -9.34 8.16
C THR A 907 27.03 -8.67 6.79
N TYR A 908 28.19 -8.20 6.30
CA TYR A 908 28.28 -7.62 4.96
C TYR A 908 27.93 -8.65 3.87
N ALA A 909 28.44 -9.89 3.99
CA ALA A 909 28.14 -10.99 3.09
C ALA A 909 26.65 -11.34 3.07
N ALA A 910 26.00 -11.42 4.23
CA ALA A 910 24.57 -11.72 4.34
C ALA A 910 23.72 -10.64 3.66
N GLN A 911 24.07 -9.36 3.84
CA GLN A 911 23.39 -8.24 3.19
C GLN A 911 23.56 -8.30 1.65
N GLU A 912 24.78 -8.49 1.13
CA GLU A 912 24.98 -8.64 -0.32
C GLU A 912 24.26 -9.89 -0.86
N PHE A 913 24.34 -11.02 -0.17
CA PHE A 913 23.66 -12.26 -0.57
C PHE A 913 22.15 -12.05 -0.70
N ILE A 914 21.49 -11.55 0.35
CA ILE A 914 20.03 -11.52 0.39
C ILE A 914 19.47 -10.50 -0.60
N CYS A 915 20.10 -9.34 -0.75
CA CYS A 915 19.69 -8.31 -1.72
C CYS A 915 19.74 -8.84 -3.16
N ASN A 916 20.70 -9.72 -3.45
CA ASN A 916 20.85 -10.31 -4.77
C ASN A 916 19.93 -11.52 -5.01
N LEU A 917 19.57 -12.26 -3.95
CA LEU A 917 18.59 -13.34 -4.00
C LEU A 917 17.15 -12.82 -4.21
N THR A 918 16.74 -11.81 -3.44
CA THR A 918 15.32 -11.38 -3.38
C THR A 918 14.95 -10.31 -4.40
N GLY A 919 15.82 -9.33 -4.70
CA GLY A 919 15.59 -8.35 -5.75
C GLY A 919 15.90 -6.87 -5.47
N ARG A 920 17.04 -6.34 -5.98
CA ARG A 920 17.16 -4.99 -6.60
C ARG A 920 18.24 -4.97 -7.69
N LYS A 921 18.40 -3.87 -8.45
CA LYS A 921 19.23 -3.70 -9.69
C LYS A 921 20.51 -4.56 -9.71
N GLY A 922 20.44 -5.77 -10.25
CA GLY A 922 21.55 -6.74 -10.12
C GLY A 922 21.11 -8.16 -9.75
N SER A 923 19.88 -8.30 -9.27
CA SER A 923 19.34 -9.55 -8.74
C SER A 923 19.37 -10.71 -9.71
N VAL A 924 19.58 -11.89 -9.13
CA VAL A 924 19.55 -13.19 -9.80
C VAL A 924 18.11 -13.64 -10.10
N LYS A 925 17.13 -13.01 -9.45
CA LYS A 925 15.70 -13.30 -9.66
C LYS A 925 15.27 -12.89 -11.08
N GLY A 926 15.08 -13.88 -11.97
CA GLY A 926 14.77 -13.62 -13.38
C GLY A 926 14.35 -14.81 -14.27
N LYS A 927 14.76 -16.05 -13.98
CA LYS A 927 14.24 -17.24 -14.71
C LYS A 927 13.96 -18.47 -13.88
N THR A 928 14.65 -18.66 -12.77
CA THR A 928 14.44 -19.74 -11.81
C THR A 928 13.18 -19.43 -11.00
N LYS A 929 12.01 -19.51 -11.63
CA LYS A 929 10.77 -19.87 -10.94
C LYS A 929 10.94 -21.30 -10.43
N ILE A 930 11.80 -21.50 -9.45
CA ILE A 930 11.91 -22.76 -8.77
C ILE A 930 10.91 -22.64 -7.63
N ASP A 931 9.74 -23.27 -7.81
CA ASP A 931 8.74 -23.49 -6.77
C ASP A 931 9.38 -24.09 -5.49
N GLN A 932 10.58 -24.69 -5.61
CA GLN A 932 11.33 -25.24 -4.47
C GLN A 932 11.87 -24.18 -3.50
N LEU A 933 12.35 -22.99 -3.93
CA LEU A 933 12.79 -21.97 -2.95
C LEU A 933 11.60 -21.42 -2.14
N GLU A 934 10.39 -21.56 -2.69
CA GLU A 934 9.14 -21.19 -2.04
C GLU A 934 8.65 -22.29 -1.07
N GLU A 935 9.36 -23.43 -0.95
CA GLU A 935 9.06 -24.42 0.08
C GLU A 935 9.34 -23.85 1.48
N VAL A 936 8.44 -24.16 2.42
CA VAL A 936 8.35 -23.53 3.73
C VAL A 936 9.63 -23.71 4.55
N HIS A 937 10.24 -24.90 4.54
CA HIS A 937 11.48 -25.15 5.29
C HIS A 937 12.67 -24.33 4.77
N TYR A 938 12.78 -24.09 3.45
CA TYR A 938 13.84 -23.24 2.92
C TYR A 938 13.63 -21.76 3.28
N LEU A 939 12.39 -21.26 3.17
CA LEU A 939 12.04 -19.91 3.60
C LEU A 939 12.30 -19.70 5.09
N LYS A 940 11.88 -20.63 5.96
CA LYS A 940 12.16 -20.59 7.40
C LYS A 940 13.66 -20.57 7.67
N ARG A 941 14.43 -21.48 7.06
CA ARG A 941 15.87 -21.60 7.27
C ARG A 941 16.64 -20.36 6.83
N LEU A 942 16.32 -19.83 5.64
CA LEU A 942 16.88 -18.57 5.14
C LEU A 942 16.49 -17.39 6.03
N TYR A 943 15.23 -17.30 6.46
CA TYR A 943 14.78 -16.24 7.34
C TYR A 943 15.54 -16.25 8.69
N SER A 944 15.63 -17.41 9.35
CA SER A 944 16.41 -17.55 10.60
C SER A 944 17.89 -17.20 10.39
N LEU A 945 18.50 -17.67 9.29
CA LEU A 945 19.90 -17.37 8.96
C LEU A 945 20.14 -15.87 8.73
N MET A 946 19.27 -15.22 7.94
CA MET A 946 19.39 -13.79 7.67
C MET A 946 19.14 -12.96 8.92
N HIS A 947 18.24 -13.41 9.81
CA HIS A 947 17.93 -12.72 11.06
C HIS A 947 19.11 -12.68 12.06
N GLU A 948 20.03 -13.65 11.99
CA GLU A 948 21.27 -13.65 12.80
C GLU A 948 22.19 -12.46 12.46
N TYR A 949 22.28 -12.12 11.18
CA TYR A 949 23.20 -11.11 10.65
C TYR A 949 22.53 -9.76 10.34
N ILE A 950 21.21 -9.74 10.12
CA ILE A 950 20.40 -8.57 9.73
C ILE A 950 19.33 -8.35 10.81
N LYS A 951 19.73 -7.78 11.94
CA LYS A 951 18.89 -7.67 13.14
C LYS A 951 17.84 -6.54 13.03
N PRO A 952 16.55 -6.80 13.32
CA PRO A 952 15.50 -5.79 13.30
C PRO A 952 15.75 -4.60 14.23
N ASP A 953 16.41 -4.82 15.37
CA ASP A 953 16.76 -3.76 16.31
C ASP A 953 17.78 -2.76 15.73
N GLU A 954 18.47 -3.15 14.64
CA GLU A 954 19.42 -2.33 13.90
C GLU A 954 18.81 -1.84 12.56
N ASP A 955 17.51 -2.02 12.34
CA ASP A 955 16.85 -1.57 11.10
C ASP A 955 16.79 -0.04 11.06
N ILE A 956 17.01 0.49 9.86
CA ILE A 956 17.00 1.92 9.61
C ILE A 956 15.56 2.38 9.42
N LEU A 957 15.04 3.14 10.39
CA LEU A 957 13.72 3.74 10.31
C LEU A 957 13.79 5.03 9.49
N ARG A 958 13.37 4.96 8.23
CA ARG A 958 13.30 6.10 7.32
C ARG A 958 11.93 6.79 7.42
N PRO A 959 11.84 8.10 7.72
CA PRO A 959 10.57 8.81 7.75
C PRO A 959 9.88 8.81 6.38
N SER A 960 8.58 8.56 6.34
CA SER A 960 7.77 8.29 5.13
C SER A 960 7.69 9.44 4.11
N LEU A 961 8.32 10.58 4.37
CA LEU A 961 8.19 11.83 3.61
C LEU A 961 9.53 12.47 3.22
N ILE A 962 10.66 11.81 3.53
CA ILE A 962 11.99 12.27 3.11
C ILE A 962 12.41 11.47 1.88
N VAL A 963 12.80 12.15 0.80
CA VAL A 963 13.45 11.49 -0.33
C VAL A 963 14.86 11.09 0.11
N TYR A 964 15.09 9.78 0.26
CA TYR A 964 16.41 9.21 0.54
C TYR A 964 16.78 8.22 -0.56
N SER A 965 18.09 7.99 -0.72
CA SER A 965 18.59 6.86 -1.52
C SER A 965 18.83 5.69 -0.56
N PRO A 966 18.10 4.56 -0.67
CA PRO A 966 18.32 3.40 0.17
C PRO A 966 19.77 2.89 0.02
N GLY A 967 20.42 2.56 1.12
CA GLY A 967 21.71 1.89 1.13
C GLY A 967 21.54 0.36 1.19
N LEU A 968 22.67 -0.36 1.16
CA LEU A 968 22.69 -1.83 1.24
C LEU A 968 21.93 -2.37 2.46
N ARG A 969 22.05 -1.69 3.62
CA ARG A 969 21.36 -2.10 4.85
C ARG A 969 19.83 -1.95 4.76
N ASP A 970 19.35 -0.88 4.11
CA ASP A 970 17.91 -0.65 3.86
C ASP A 970 17.36 -1.73 2.92
N ASP A 971 18.07 -2.04 1.83
CA ASP A 971 17.65 -3.09 0.91
C ASP A 971 17.67 -4.48 1.59
N ALA A 972 18.62 -4.73 2.49
CA ALA A 972 18.76 -6.02 3.17
C ALA A 972 17.67 -6.28 4.23
N GLN A 973 17.20 -5.25 4.95
CA GLN A 973 16.04 -5.40 5.85
C GLN A 973 14.76 -5.68 5.06
N ASP A 974 14.53 -4.97 3.95
CA ASP A 974 13.35 -5.18 3.10
C ASP A 974 13.36 -6.60 2.51
N ALA A 975 14.54 -7.08 2.10
CA ALA A 975 14.75 -8.42 1.60
C ALA A 975 14.50 -9.52 2.65
N ARG A 976 14.96 -9.32 3.90
CA ARG A 976 14.67 -10.22 5.03
C ARG A 976 13.16 -10.26 5.30
N ASP A 977 12.49 -9.12 5.28
CA ASP A 977 11.05 -9.04 5.53
C ASP A 977 10.24 -9.67 4.38
N LEU A 978 10.73 -9.59 3.14
CA LEU A 978 10.15 -10.30 2.01
C LEU A 978 10.17 -11.82 2.21
N LEU A 979 11.25 -12.41 2.73
CA LEU A 979 11.27 -13.85 3.04
C LEU A 979 10.16 -14.22 4.02
N PHE A 980 9.93 -13.39 5.04
CA PHE A 980 8.85 -13.60 5.99
C PHE A 980 7.48 -13.46 5.34
N SER A 981 7.28 -12.48 4.45
CA SER A 981 6.05 -12.33 3.69
C SER A 981 5.78 -13.56 2.81
N CYS A 982 6.77 -14.02 2.05
CA CYS A 982 6.65 -15.25 1.26
C CYS A 982 6.29 -16.46 2.13
N LEU A 983 6.93 -16.60 3.30
CA LEU A 983 6.60 -17.67 4.25
C LEU A 983 5.14 -17.56 4.71
N LYS A 984 4.72 -16.38 5.16
CA LYS A 984 3.37 -16.09 5.68
C LYS A 984 2.27 -16.33 4.64
N ASP A 985 2.53 -16.05 3.36
CA ASP A 985 1.53 -16.11 2.30
C ASP A 985 1.20 -17.55 1.83
N ILE A 986 1.86 -18.56 2.39
CA ILE A 986 1.59 -19.98 2.15
C ILE A 986 0.74 -20.55 3.31
N PRO A 987 -0.60 -20.64 3.18
CA PRO A 987 -1.45 -21.13 4.25
C PRO A 987 -1.41 -22.67 4.35
N CYS A 988 -0.52 -23.21 5.18
CA CYS A 988 -0.46 -24.63 5.48
C CYS A 988 0.01 -24.94 6.92
N SER A 989 -0.08 -26.20 7.33
CA SER A 989 0.43 -26.73 8.60
C SER A 989 1.90 -26.43 8.82
N GLU A 990 2.72 -26.64 7.79
CA GLU A 990 4.16 -26.40 7.86
C GLU A 990 4.47 -24.94 8.18
N THR A 991 3.79 -23.99 7.53
CA THR A 991 3.97 -22.56 7.79
C THR A 991 3.55 -22.19 9.21
N TYR A 992 2.41 -22.72 9.67
CA TYR A 992 1.93 -22.47 11.04
C TYR A 992 2.99 -22.87 12.07
N TYR A 993 3.54 -24.08 11.94
CA TYR A 993 4.56 -24.58 12.87
C TYR A 993 5.91 -23.89 12.69
N ALA A 994 6.28 -23.52 11.45
CA ALA A 994 7.47 -22.71 11.19
C ALA A 994 7.42 -21.37 11.95
N ILE A 995 6.29 -20.66 11.90
CA ILE A 995 6.12 -19.39 12.62
C ILE A 995 6.05 -19.60 14.14
N LYS A 996 5.39 -20.67 14.62
CA LYS A 996 5.40 -21.02 16.06
C LYS A 996 6.81 -21.31 16.55
N ASP A 997 7.66 -21.96 15.77
CA ASP A 997 9.05 -22.18 16.13
C ASP A 997 9.86 -20.88 16.14
N LEU A 998 9.71 -20.03 15.12
CA LEU A 998 10.32 -18.68 15.11
C LEU A 998 9.91 -17.86 16.34
N SER A 999 8.70 -18.04 16.85
CA SER A 999 8.24 -17.37 18.08
C SER A 999 8.97 -17.83 19.35
N LYS A 1000 9.48 -19.08 19.36
CA LYS A 1000 10.30 -19.63 20.45
C LYS A 1000 11.76 -19.17 20.35
N GLU A 1001 12.24 -18.85 19.15
CA GLU A 1001 13.60 -18.38 18.89
C GLU A 1001 13.83 -16.92 19.34
N THR A 1002 12.79 -16.07 19.32
CA THR A 1002 12.90 -14.66 19.74
C THR A 1002 12.77 -14.47 21.25
N THR A 1003 13.59 -13.59 21.82
CA THR A 1003 13.47 -13.13 23.22
C THR A 1003 12.57 -11.89 23.37
N ASP A 1004 12.37 -11.10 22.31
CA ASP A 1004 11.49 -9.93 22.33
C ASP A 1004 10.01 -10.36 22.44
N HIS A 1005 9.36 -9.88 23.49
CA HIS A 1005 7.96 -10.15 23.80
C HIS A 1005 7.00 -9.58 22.73
N ASN A 1006 7.30 -8.40 22.16
CA ASN A 1006 6.44 -7.80 21.13
C ASN A 1006 6.49 -8.59 19.82
N ARG A 1007 7.70 -8.92 19.36
CA ARG A 1007 7.91 -9.78 18.18
C ARG A 1007 7.32 -11.18 18.38
N ARG A 1008 7.47 -11.78 19.57
CA ARG A 1008 6.85 -13.08 19.89
C ARG A 1008 5.33 -13.01 19.73
N ASN A 1009 4.67 -12.00 20.29
CA ASN A 1009 3.23 -11.81 20.17
C ASN A 1009 2.79 -11.62 18.71
N TRP A 1010 3.55 -10.86 17.93
CA TRP A 1010 3.26 -10.68 16.50
C TRP A 1010 3.40 -11.97 15.68
N LEU A 1011 4.41 -12.79 15.96
CA LEU A 1011 4.57 -14.11 15.35
C LEU A 1011 3.43 -15.05 15.74
N LEU A 1012 3.06 -15.12 17.03
CA LEU A 1012 1.93 -15.93 17.48
C LEU A 1012 0.62 -15.52 16.80
N LYS A 1013 0.38 -14.21 16.67
CA LYS A 1013 -0.79 -13.69 15.93
C LYS A 1013 -0.74 -14.08 14.46
N THR A 1014 0.43 -14.02 13.83
CA THR A 1014 0.61 -14.43 12.44
C THR A 1014 0.31 -15.93 12.27
N ALA A 1015 0.75 -16.78 13.21
CA ALA A 1015 0.40 -18.19 13.23
C ALA A 1015 -1.12 -18.39 13.38
N SER A 1016 -1.81 -17.66 14.27
CA SER A 1016 -3.27 -17.72 14.38
C SER A 1016 -3.97 -17.31 13.07
N ASN A 1017 -3.46 -16.32 12.33
CA ASN A 1017 -4.00 -15.92 11.02
C ASN A 1017 -3.81 -17.00 9.94
N ILE A 1018 -2.71 -17.74 9.98
CA ILE A 1018 -2.51 -18.91 9.11
C ILE A 1018 -3.51 -20.00 9.48
N ALA A 1019 -3.70 -20.29 10.77
CA ALA A 1019 -4.69 -21.26 11.22
C ALA A 1019 -6.11 -20.88 10.78
N LEU A 1020 -6.46 -19.58 10.81
CA LEU A 1020 -7.73 -19.07 10.27
C LEU A 1020 -7.87 -19.37 8.77
N SER A 1021 -6.81 -19.14 8.00
CA SER A 1021 -6.80 -19.35 6.54
C SER A 1021 -6.91 -20.85 6.20
N CYS A 1022 -6.13 -21.71 6.87
CA CYS A 1022 -6.17 -23.16 6.66
C CYS A 1022 -7.49 -23.80 7.11
N GLY A 1023 -8.16 -23.22 8.10
CA GLY A 1023 -9.41 -23.72 8.62
C GLY A 1023 -10.67 -23.12 7.98
N ASP A 1024 -10.51 -22.29 6.95
CA ASP A 1024 -11.66 -21.74 6.21
C ASP A 1024 -12.45 -22.83 5.48
N LEU A 1025 -13.61 -22.47 4.95
CA LEU A 1025 -14.44 -23.36 4.18
C LEU A 1025 -13.92 -23.44 2.73
N GLU A 1026 -13.65 -24.65 2.27
CA GLU A 1026 -13.50 -24.91 0.84
C GLU A 1026 -14.81 -24.55 0.11
N PRO A 1027 -14.77 -23.81 -1.01
CA PRO A 1027 -15.97 -23.43 -1.74
C PRO A 1027 -16.84 -24.64 -2.12
N TRP A 1028 -18.11 -24.60 -1.72
CA TRP A 1028 -19.06 -25.67 -2.04
C TRP A 1028 -19.45 -25.66 -3.52
N GLU A 1029 -19.93 -26.81 -4.00
CA GLU A 1029 -20.69 -26.87 -5.25
C GLU A 1029 -22.19 -26.76 -4.96
N SER A 1030 -22.98 -26.32 -5.94
CA SER A 1030 -24.43 -26.14 -5.77
C SER A 1030 -25.14 -27.41 -5.29
N GLU A 1031 -24.66 -28.60 -5.68
CA GLU A 1031 -25.21 -29.88 -5.21
C GLU A 1031 -24.96 -30.12 -3.71
N GLN A 1032 -23.80 -29.71 -3.17
CA GLN A 1032 -23.49 -29.91 -1.74
C GLN A 1032 -24.43 -29.09 -0.85
N LEU A 1033 -24.82 -27.88 -1.27
CA LEU A 1033 -25.80 -27.06 -0.55
C LEU A 1033 -27.14 -27.80 -0.39
N LEU A 1034 -27.69 -28.33 -1.48
CA LEU A 1034 -28.99 -29.02 -1.45
C LEU A 1034 -28.94 -30.30 -0.61
N GLN A 1035 -27.81 -31.02 -0.66
CA GLN A 1035 -27.58 -32.17 0.19
C GLN A 1035 -27.53 -31.79 1.67
N PHE A 1036 -26.88 -30.68 1.99
CA PHE A 1036 -26.82 -30.17 3.35
C PHE A 1036 -28.19 -29.71 3.85
N GLU A 1037 -28.96 -28.97 3.04
CA GLU A 1037 -30.30 -28.52 3.41
C GLU A 1037 -31.26 -29.68 3.70
N SER A 1038 -31.15 -30.78 2.94
CA SER A 1038 -32.04 -31.94 3.08
C SER A 1038 -31.63 -32.93 4.16
N SER A 1039 -30.33 -33.09 4.42
CA SER A 1039 -29.81 -34.18 5.25
C SER A 1039 -28.80 -33.76 6.31
N GLY A 1040 -28.40 -32.48 6.36
CA GLY A 1040 -27.32 -31.98 7.22
C GLY A 1040 -25.92 -32.42 6.81
N ASN A 1041 -25.79 -33.15 5.69
CA ASN A 1041 -24.55 -33.81 5.31
C ASN A 1041 -24.20 -33.55 3.84
N ILE A 1042 -22.92 -33.23 3.59
CA ILE A 1042 -22.38 -33.08 2.24
C ILE A 1042 -21.67 -34.35 1.78
N LYS A 1043 -21.64 -34.57 0.47
CA LYS A 1043 -20.73 -35.55 -0.12
C LYS A 1043 -19.32 -34.95 -0.15
N PRO A 1044 -18.32 -35.57 0.51
CA PRO A 1044 -16.98 -35.03 0.55
C PRO A 1044 -16.29 -35.19 -0.80
N LYS A 1045 -15.43 -34.23 -1.14
CA LYS A 1045 -14.60 -34.17 -2.34
C LYS A 1045 -13.11 -34.11 -2.00
N THR A 1046 -12.78 -33.58 -0.83
CA THR A 1046 -11.41 -33.51 -0.33
C THR A 1046 -11.23 -34.43 0.87
N HIS A 1047 -9.98 -34.83 1.12
CA HIS A 1047 -9.64 -35.62 2.30
C HIS A 1047 -10.05 -34.90 3.61
N LYS A 1048 -9.90 -33.57 3.66
CA LYS A 1048 -10.33 -32.74 4.80
C LYS A 1048 -11.84 -32.73 5.01
N GLU A 1049 -12.64 -32.64 3.94
CA GLU A 1049 -14.10 -32.75 4.05
C GLU A 1049 -14.53 -34.13 4.55
N LEU A 1050 -13.88 -35.21 4.09
CA LEU A 1050 -14.13 -36.56 4.58
C LEU A 1050 -13.76 -36.71 6.06
N PHE A 1051 -12.66 -36.09 6.49
CA PHE A 1051 -12.25 -36.04 7.90
C PHE A 1051 -13.26 -35.28 8.76
N ASN A 1052 -13.73 -34.11 8.31
CA ASN A 1052 -14.74 -33.35 9.04
C ASN A 1052 -16.05 -34.14 9.17
N LEU A 1053 -16.46 -34.86 8.12
CA LEU A 1053 -17.61 -35.76 8.17
C LEU A 1053 -17.36 -36.93 9.13
N ALA A 1054 -16.19 -37.56 9.08
CA ALA A 1054 -15.81 -38.63 10.01
C ALA A 1054 -15.91 -38.18 11.46
N LEU A 1055 -15.37 -36.99 11.75
CA LEU A 1055 -15.36 -36.41 13.09
C LEU A 1055 -16.78 -36.10 13.58
N LEU A 1056 -17.65 -35.54 12.71
CA LEU A 1056 -19.06 -35.33 13.01
C LEU A 1056 -19.73 -36.65 13.42
N ARG A 1057 -19.49 -37.74 12.67
CA ARG A 1057 -20.05 -39.07 12.99
C ARG A 1057 -19.54 -39.65 14.30
N VAL A 1058 -18.27 -39.44 14.61
CA VAL A 1058 -17.71 -39.86 15.91
C VAL A 1058 -18.32 -39.03 17.06
N PHE A 1059 -18.57 -37.73 16.87
CA PHE A 1059 -19.24 -36.91 17.88
C PHE A 1059 -20.71 -37.27 18.07
N GLU A 1060 -21.44 -37.57 16.99
CA GLU A 1060 -22.81 -38.11 17.07
C GLU A 1060 -22.84 -39.43 17.83
N LEU A 1061 -21.88 -40.33 17.55
CA LEU A 1061 -21.74 -41.60 18.26
C LEU A 1061 -21.44 -41.39 19.76
N LYS A 1062 -20.53 -40.46 20.08
CA LYS A 1062 -20.19 -40.09 21.46
C LYS A 1062 -21.40 -39.54 22.20
N ASP A 1063 -22.11 -38.58 21.61
CA ASP A 1063 -23.28 -37.95 22.23
C ASP A 1063 -24.41 -38.96 22.44
N TRP A 1064 -24.68 -39.81 21.45
CA TRP A 1064 -25.65 -40.89 21.59
C TRP A 1064 -25.28 -41.84 22.73
N LEU A 1065 -24.03 -42.32 22.80
CA LEU A 1065 -23.61 -43.25 23.85
C LEU A 1065 -23.63 -42.62 25.25
N GLU A 1066 -23.18 -41.37 25.39
CA GLU A 1066 -23.07 -40.69 26.68
C GLU A 1066 -24.40 -40.11 27.17
N ASN A 1067 -25.21 -39.55 26.28
CA ASN A 1067 -26.37 -38.73 26.63
C ASN A 1067 -27.69 -39.23 26.02
N GLY A 1068 -27.66 -40.08 24.99
CA GLY A 1068 -28.85 -40.52 24.24
C GLY A 1068 -29.78 -41.46 25.03
N ASP A 1069 -31.09 -41.19 24.99
CA ASP A 1069 -32.07 -41.87 25.86
C ASP A 1069 -32.11 -43.40 25.71
N ASP A 1070 -31.95 -43.86 24.48
CA ASP A 1070 -31.92 -45.26 24.06
C ASP A 1070 -30.50 -45.86 24.01
N SER A 1071 -29.50 -45.14 24.53
CA SER A 1071 -28.10 -45.57 24.53
C SER A 1071 -27.90 -46.97 25.12
N PRO A 1072 -27.31 -47.91 24.37
CA PRO A 1072 -26.96 -49.24 24.86
C PRO A 1072 -25.61 -49.26 25.59
N TRP A 1073 -25.21 -48.15 26.25
CA TRP A 1073 -23.89 -48.00 26.89
C TRP A 1073 -23.47 -49.19 27.78
N ARG A 1074 -24.40 -49.80 28.53
CA ARG A 1074 -24.12 -50.98 29.38
C ARG A 1074 -23.72 -52.21 28.56
N THR A 1075 -24.24 -52.35 27.34
CA THR A 1075 -23.86 -53.44 26.43
C THR A 1075 -22.45 -53.20 25.92
N TRP A 1076 -22.14 -51.95 25.51
CA TRP A 1076 -20.81 -51.56 25.04
C TRP A 1076 -19.75 -51.66 26.13
N GLN A 1077 -20.13 -51.43 27.39
CA GLN A 1077 -19.27 -51.57 28.56
C GLN A 1077 -18.83 -53.02 28.83
N ARG A 1078 -19.60 -54.03 28.38
CA ARG A 1078 -19.29 -55.46 28.59
C ARG A 1078 -18.34 -56.05 27.55
N VAL A 1079 -17.98 -55.28 26.54
CA VAL A 1079 -17.11 -55.73 25.46
C VAL A 1079 -15.70 -55.96 26.00
N GLU A 1080 -15.16 -57.18 25.87
CA GLU A 1080 -13.82 -57.49 26.41
C GLU A 1080 -12.72 -57.26 25.37
N GLU A 1081 -13.02 -57.53 24.09
CA GLU A 1081 -12.06 -57.46 22.99
C GLU A 1081 -12.08 -56.14 22.21
N GLU A 1082 -10.90 -55.59 21.92
CA GLU A 1082 -10.76 -54.37 21.09
C GLU A 1082 -11.38 -54.59 19.71
N THR A 1083 -11.25 -55.79 19.15
CA THR A 1083 -11.88 -56.21 17.88
C THR A 1083 -13.41 -56.16 17.92
N GLU A 1084 -14.03 -56.52 19.05
CA GLU A 1084 -15.47 -56.45 19.22
C GLU A 1084 -15.95 -55.00 19.30
N MET A 1085 -15.24 -54.15 20.06
CA MET A 1085 -15.55 -52.72 20.16
C MET A 1085 -15.40 -52.04 18.80
N ARG A 1086 -14.33 -52.38 18.06
CA ARG A 1086 -14.08 -51.90 16.70
C ARG A 1086 -15.23 -52.27 15.76
N ASN A 1087 -15.72 -53.50 15.82
CA ASN A 1087 -16.86 -53.96 15.02
C ASN A 1087 -18.15 -53.19 15.34
N LEU A 1088 -18.42 -52.91 16.63
CA LEU A 1088 -19.57 -52.10 17.04
C LEU A 1088 -19.48 -50.69 16.49
N ILE A 1089 -18.36 -50.01 16.68
CA ILE A 1089 -18.12 -48.65 16.17
C ILE A 1089 -18.25 -48.63 14.64
N ALA A 1090 -17.55 -49.51 13.93
CA ALA A 1090 -17.59 -49.59 12.47
C ALA A 1090 -18.98 -49.95 11.93
N SER A 1091 -19.79 -50.70 12.68
CA SER A 1091 -21.20 -50.97 12.37
C SER A 1091 -22.06 -49.73 12.51
N GLU A 1092 -21.95 -48.99 13.63
CA GLU A 1092 -22.74 -47.77 13.82
C GLU A 1092 -22.37 -46.68 12.82
N LEU A 1093 -21.07 -46.48 12.56
CA LEU A 1093 -20.61 -45.56 11.51
C LEU A 1093 -21.19 -45.94 10.13
N ARG A 1094 -21.28 -47.24 9.79
CA ARG A 1094 -21.93 -47.67 8.54
C ARG A 1094 -23.40 -47.33 8.47
N LYS A 1095 -24.15 -47.49 9.57
CA LYS A 1095 -25.59 -47.17 9.60
C LYS A 1095 -25.85 -45.68 9.32
N ILE A 1096 -24.99 -44.81 9.84
CA ILE A 1096 -25.11 -43.35 9.70
C ILE A 1096 -24.34 -42.79 8.48
N ALA A 1097 -23.78 -43.66 7.62
CA ALA A 1097 -22.97 -43.24 6.48
C ALA A 1097 -23.77 -42.55 5.37
N GLN A 1098 -25.06 -42.87 5.20
CA GLN A 1098 -25.98 -42.25 4.23
C GLN A 1098 -25.41 -42.16 2.79
N ASN A 1099 -24.69 -43.19 2.33
CA ASN A 1099 -24.01 -43.24 1.01
C ASN A 1099 -22.93 -42.14 0.78
N LYS A 1100 -22.44 -41.49 1.85
CA LYS A 1100 -21.39 -40.47 1.77
C LYS A 1100 -19.97 -41.03 1.94
N TYR A 1101 -19.85 -42.17 2.60
CA TYR A 1101 -18.61 -42.93 2.76
C TYR A 1101 -18.92 -44.42 2.97
N SER A 1102 -17.90 -45.26 2.87
CA SER A 1102 -17.91 -46.65 3.32
C SER A 1102 -16.93 -46.81 4.48
N THR A 1103 -17.15 -47.80 5.36
CA THR A 1103 -16.14 -48.17 6.38
C THR A 1103 -15.50 -49.50 6.04
N SER A 1104 -14.18 -49.55 6.21
CA SER A 1104 -13.38 -50.77 6.14
C SER A 1104 -12.63 -50.96 7.47
N GLN A 1105 -12.25 -52.20 7.76
CA GLN A 1105 -11.53 -52.58 8.97
C GLN A 1105 -10.33 -53.46 8.61
N GLU A 1106 -9.23 -53.36 9.37
CA GLU A 1106 -8.02 -54.18 9.23
C GLU A 1106 -7.36 -54.18 7.83
N ASN A 1107 -7.52 -53.11 7.05
CA ASN A 1107 -6.84 -52.98 5.77
C ASN A 1107 -5.32 -52.90 5.97
N GLU A 1108 -4.59 -53.84 5.35
CA GLU A 1108 -3.13 -53.96 5.44
C GLU A 1108 -2.44 -52.91 4.56
N LEU A 1109 -1.50 -52.17 5.15
CA LEU A 1109 -0.62 -51.22 4.46
C LEU A 1109 0.62 -51.93 3.91
N ALA A 1110 1.39 -51.23 3.07
CA ALA A 1110 2.59 -51.78 2.43
C ALA A 1110 3.68 -52.27 3.43
N ASN A 1111 3.64 -51.80 4.68
CA ASN A 1111 4.51 -52.23 5.78
C ASN A 1111 3.89 -53.31 6.68
N SER A 1112 2.82 -53.98 6.22
CA SER A 1112 2.04 -54.98 6.97
C SER A 1112 1.33 -54.47 8.23
N GLN A 1113 1.28 -53.15 8.45
CA GLN A 1113 0.45 -52.57 9.52
C GLN A 1113 -1.02 -52.54 9.09
N ARG A 1114 -1.93 -52.74 10.05
CA ARG A 1114 -3.38 -52.74 9.80
C ARG A 1114 -4.03 -51.61 10.58
N THR A 1115 -4.74 -50.75 9.86
CA THR A 1115 -5.57 -49.70 10.47
C THR A 1115 -6.80 -50.30 11.10
N ASP A 1116 -7.18 -49.83 12.29
CA ASP A 1116 -8.40 -50.26 12.96
C ASP A 1116 -9.65 -50.00 12.10
N ILE A 1117 -9.98 -48.73 11.87
CA ILE A 1117 -11.15 -48.33 11.07
C ILE A 1117 -10.69 -47.31 10.02
N ARG A 1118 -11.21 -47.40 8.80
CA ARG A 1118 -11.06 -46.37 7.77
C ARG A 1118 -12.40 -45.93 7.25
N LEU A 1119 -12.52 -44.63 7.00
CA LEU A 1119 -13.60 -44.08 6.19
C LEU A 1119 -13.08 -43.81 4.79
N GLU A 1120 -13.76 -44.37 3.81
CA GLU A 1120 -13.38 -44.38 2.40
C GLU A 1120 -14.46 -43.70 1.54
N ASN A 1121 -14.04 -43.00 0.49
CA ASN A 1121 -14.94 -42.48 -0.54
C ASN A 1121 -14.28 -42.69 -1.91
N PRO A 1122 -14.99 -43.27 -2.91
CA PRO A 1122 -14.41 -43.56 -4.23
C PRO A 1122 -13.86 -42.35 -4.99
N ARG A 1123 -14.21 -41.12 -4.61
CA ARG A 1123 -13.75 -39.88 -5.24
C ARG A 1123 -12.53 -39.25 -4.56
N ILE A 1124 -12.07 -39.81 -3.45
CA ILE A 1124 -10.98 -39.27 -2.63
C ILE A 1124 -9.87 -40.30 -2.59
N ASN A 1125 -8.64 -39.88 -2.91
CA ASN A 1125 -7.50 -40.77 -3.02
C ASN A 1125 -7.17 -41.48 -1.70
N SER A 1126 -7.11 -40.72 -0.60
CA SER A 1126 -6.71 -41.24 0.71
C SER A 1126 -7.88 -41.35 1.68
N PRO A 1127 -8.07 -42.51 2.34
CA PRO A 1127 -9.07 -42.68 3.39
C PRO A 1127 -8.68 -41.96 4.67
N VAL A 1128 -9.65 -41.74 5.55
CA VAL A 1128 -9.43 -41.19 6.90
C VAL A 1128 -9.33 -42.33 7.91
N PRO A 1129 -8.16 -42.57 8.54
CA PRO A 1129 -8.02 -43.59 9.56
C PRO A 1129 -8.55 -43.12 10.92
N ILE A 1130 -9.14 -44.06 11.64
CA ILE A 1130 -9.46 -43.96 13.07
C ILE A 1130 -8.68 -45.06 13.79
N GLU A 1131 -7.76 -44.68 14.65
CA GLU A 1131 -7.03 -45.60 15.54
C GLU A 1131 -7.75 -45.66 16.89
N LEU A 1132 -8.13 -46.86 17.33
CA LEU A 1132 -9.01 -47.08 18.48
C LEU A 1132 -8.23 -47.68 19.65
N LYS A 1133 -8.42 -47.20 20.88
CA LYS A 1133 -7.89 -47.85 22.09
C LYS A 1133 -8.91 -47.88 23.22
N ILE A 1134 -9.02 -49.02 23.90
CA ILE A 1134 -9.86 -49.20 25.09
C ILE A 1134 -9.05 -48.86 26.35
N LEU A 1135 -9.45 -47.82 27.07
CA LEU A 1135 -8.70 -47.24 28.20
C LEU A 1135 -8.64 -48.13 29.45
N ASP A 1136 -9.56 -49.08 29.59
CA ASP A 1136 -9.62 -50.07 30.66
C ASP A 1136 -8.51 -51.13 30.57
N ARG A 1137 -7.87 -51.25 29.40
CA ARG A 1137 -6.70 -52.10 29.21
C ARG A 1137 -5.44 -51.48 29.84
N ASN A 1138 -4.34 -52.22 29.79
CA ASN A 1138 -3.07 -51.83 30.41
C ASN A 1138 -2.28 -50.74 29.65
N TRP A 1139 -2.96 -49.75 29.05
CA TRP A 1139 -2.32 -48.61 28.38
C TRP A 1139 -1.81 -47.59 29.39
N THR A 1140 -0.50 -47.33 29.41
CA THR A 1140 0.09 -46.22 30.17
C THR A 1140 0.00 -44.92 29.38
N GLY A 1141 0.22 -43.78 30.04
CA GLY A 1141 0.25 -42.47 29.37
C GLY A 1141 1.30 -42.40 28.24
N PRO A 1142 2.54 -42.87 28.47
CA PRO A 1142 3.56 -42.99 27.42
C PRO A 1142 3.14 -43.90 26.26
N ASP A 1143 2.44 -45.01 26.53
CA ASP A 1143 1.97 -45.90 25.46
C ASP A 1143 0.95 -45.19 24.56
N LEU A 1144 0.01 -44.44 25.14
CA LEU A 1144 -0.98 -43.67 24.37
C LEU A 1144 -0.30 -42.60 23.49
N CYS A 1145 0.71 -41.91 24.02
CA CYS A 1145 1.51 -40.94 23.26
C CYS A 1145 2.27 -41.61 22.12
N GLU A 1146 2.86 -42.78 22.38
CA GLU A 1146 3.57 -43.58 21.38
C GLU A 1146 2.64 -44.02 20.25
N ARG A 1147 1.43 -44.51 20.57
CA ARG A 1147 0.45 -44.96 19.58
C ARG A 1147 -0.04 -43.83 18.69
N LEU A 1148 -0.30 -42.67 19.29
CA LEU A 1148 -0.69 -41.49 18.54
C LEU A 1148 0.43 -41.05 17.55
N ARG A 1149 1.68 -41.01 18.01
CA ARG A 1149 2.82 -40.55 17.21
C ARG A 1149 3.23 -41.56 16.13
N ASN A 1150 3.39 -42.82 16.49
CA ASN A 1150 4.02 -43.81 15.63
C ASN A 1150 2.97 -44.53 14.76
N GLN A 1151 1.86 -44.96 15.35
CA GLN A 1151 0.88 -45.79 14.66
C GLN A 1151 -0.06 -44.93 13.82
N LEU A 1152 -0.75 -43.95 14.41
CA LEU A 1152 -1.66 -43.09 13.64
C LEU A 1152 -0.89 -42.19 12.67
N VAL A 1153 0.04 -41.38 13.18
CA VAL A 1153 0.76 -40.39 12.36
C VAL A 1153 1.86 -41.06 11.55
N GLY A 1154 2.76 -41.79 12.23
CA GLY A 1154 3.94 -42.36 11.62
C GLY A 1154 3.69 -43.47 10.61
N ASP A 1155 2.63 -44.27 10.75
CA ASP A 1155 2.34 -45.40 9.87
C ASP A 1155 1.14 -45.15 8.93
N TYR A 1156 0.01 -44.64 9.45
CA TYR A 1156 -1.21 -44.56 8.63
C TYR A 1156 -1.30 -43.33 7.74
N LEU A 1157 -0.68 -42.21 8.14
CA LEU A 1157 -0.76 -40.91 7.45
C LEU A 1157 0.52 -40.59 6.66
N ARG A 1158 1.17 -41.60 6.07
CA ARG A 1158 2.41 -41.43 5.31
C ARG A 1158 2.20 -40.91 3.89
N GLU A 1159 1.03 -41.14 3.30
CA GLU A 1159 0.73 -40.72 1.94
C GLU A 1159 0.57 -39.19 1.88
N ALA A 1160 1.13 -38.52 0.86
CA ALA A 1160 1.09 -37.06 0.76
C ALA A 1160 -0.34 -36.48 0.74
N THR A 1161 -1.33 -37.25 0.28
CA THR A 1161 -2.74 -36.86 0.25
C THR A 1161 -3.51 -37.25 1.53
N SER A 1162 -2.84 -37.89 2.51
CA SER A 1162 -3.40 -38.35 3.79
C SER A 1162 -2.88 -37.50 4.93
N GLY A 1163 -3.52 -36.37 5.18
CA GLY A 1163 -3.10 -35.39 6.19
C GLY A 1163 -3.96 -35.39 7.47
N CYS A 1164 -5.02 -36.19 7.56
CA CYS A 1164 -5.99 -36.11 8.65
C CYS A 1164 -6.35 -37.47 9.26
N GLY A 1165 -6.47 -37.54 10.59
CA GLY A 1165 -6.80 -38.79 11.31
C GLY A 1165 -7.43 -38.58 12.69
N ILE A 1166 -8.11 -39.61 13.19
CA ILE A 1166 -8.80 -39.59 14.49
C ILE A 1166 -8.15 -40.61 15.43
N PHE A 1167 -7.84 -40.18 16.66
CA PHE A 1167 -7.43 -41.07 17.74
C PHE A 1167 -8.58 -41.23 18.73
N LEU A 1168 -9.27 -42.37 18.65
CA LEU A 1168 -10.50 -42.64 19.39
C LEU A 1168 -10.20 -43.49 20.62
N LEU A 1169 -10.57 -42.98 21.79
CA LEU A 1169 -10.37 -43.62 23.07
C LEU A 1169 -11.72 -43.94 23.71
N VAL A 1170 -11.92 -45.17 24.17
CA VAL A 1170 -13.17 -45.59 24.83
C VAL A 1170 -12.86 -45.96 26.27
N ALA A 1171 -13.46 -45.24 27.22
CA ALA A 1171 -13.51 -45.61 28.64
C ALA A 1171 -14.79 -46.39 28.90
N GLN A 1172 -14.64 -47.65 29.31
CA GLN A 1172 -15.75 -48.54 29.64
C GLN A 1172 -16.12 -48.41 31.12
N ASN A 1173 -15.18 -48.67 32.03
CA ASN A 1173 -15.38 -48.52 33.47
C ASN A 1173 -14.09 -48.19 34.23
N THR A 1174 -13.40 -47.13 33.82
CA THR A 1174 -12.08 -46.82 34.38
C THR A 1174 -12.07 -45.56 35.23
N SER A 1175 -11.41 -45.64 36.39
CA SER A 1175 -11.01 -44.48 37.21
C SER A 1175 -9.50 -44.25 37.17
N LYS A 1176 -8.82 -44.90 36.21
CA LYS A 1176 -7.37 -44.80 36.02
C LYS A 1176 -6.96 -43.36 35.79
N LYS A 1177 -5.75 -43.04 36.25
CA LYS A 1177 -5.06 -41.79 35.93
C LYS A 1177 -3.82 -42.12 35.13
N TRP A 1178 -3.53 -41.32 34.12
CA TRP A 1178 -2.36 -41.49 33.25
C TRP A 1178 -1.29 -40.47 33.62
N PHE A 1179 -0.03 -40.82 33.42
CA PHE A 1179 1.08 -39.90 33.59
C PHE A 1179 1.57 -39.47 32.22
N ILE A 1180 1.37 -38.20 31.86
CA ILE A 1180 1.69 -37.64 30.55
C ILE A 1180 2.38 -36.29 30.77
N ASN A 1181 3.52 -36.07 30.10
CA ASN A 1181 4.28 -34.81 30.17
C ASN A 1181 4.56 -34.30 31.61
N GLY A 1182 4.87 -35.21 32.54
CA GLY A 1182 5.21 -34.85 33.92
C GLY A 1182 4.02 -34.67 34.87
N SER A 1183 2.78 -34.76 34.37
CA SER A 1183 1.55 -34.55 35.14
C SER A 1183 0.68 -35.80 35.18
N ARG A 1184 -0.02 -36.00 36.30
CA ARG A 1184 -0.97 -37.11 36.48
C ARG A 1184 -2.38 -36.63 36.14
N VAL A 1185 -2.90 -37.07 35.01
CA VAL A 1185 -4.16 -36.60 34.41
C VAL A 1185 -5.29 -37.61 34.61
N GLY A 1186 -6.49 -37.11 34.88
CA GLY A 1186 -7.72 -37.90 34.96
C GLY A 1186 -8.39 -38.10 33.59
N LEU A 1187 -9.46 -38.91 33.54
CA LEU A 1187 -10.21 -39.18 32.30
C LEU A 1187 -10.72 -37.89 31.64
N ASN A 1188 -11.26 -36.95 32.43
CA ASN A 1188 -11.81 -35.68 31.94
C ASN A 1188 -10.77 -34.77 31.28
N GLU A 1189 -9.49 -34.94 31.60
CA GLU A 1189 -8.38 -34.11 31.10
C GLU A 1189 -7.58 -34.85 30.00
N LEU A 1190 -7.84 -36.15 29.80
CA LEU A 1190 -7.03 -37.01 28.95
C LEU A 1190 -7.09 -36.60 27.47
N GLU A 1191 -8.29 -36.27 26.97
CA GLU A 1191 -8.50 -35.82 25.59
C GLU A 1191 -7.65 -34.57 25.29
N GLU A 1192 -7.79 -33.53 26.13
CA GLU A 1192 -7.04 -32.28 26.00
C GLU A 1192 -5.54 -32.50 26.17
N THR A 1193 -5.12 -33.36 27.11
CA THR A 1193 -3.70 -33.63 27.36
C THR A 1193 -3.04 -34.33 26.17
N LEU A 1194 -3.69 -35.31 25.55
CA LEU A 1194 -3.16 -36.00 24.36
C LEU A 1194 -3.22 -35.11 23.12
N GLN A 1195 -4.26 -34.29 22.99
CA GLN A 1195 -4.35 -33.29 21.92
C GLN A 1195 -3.20 -32.27 22.04
N ASN A 1196 -2.88 -31.80 23.25
CA ASN A 1196 -1.76 -30.91 23.51
C ASN A 1196 -0.40 -31.60 23.30
N TYR A 1197 -0.29 -32.89 23.62
CA TYR A 1197 0.90 -33.68 23.27
C TYR A 1197 1.12 -33.70 21.75
N TRP A 1198 0.08 -33.95 20.95
CA TRP A 1198 0.15 -33.88 19.49
C TRP A 1198 0.65 -32.50 19.02
N TYR A 1199 0.04 -31.41 19.49
CA TYR A 1199 0.48 -30.06 19.12
C TYR A 1199 1.93 -29.77 19.50
N GLY A 1200 2.45 -30.39 20.56
CA GLY A 1200 3.85 -30.30 20.96
C GLY A 1200 4.84 -30.99 20.02
N ILE A 1201 4.40 -31.99 19.24
CA ILE A 1201 5.25 -32.76 18.31
C ILE A 1201 4.91 -32.54 16.83
N ALA A 1202 3.79 -31.87 16.53
CA ALA A 1202 3.27 -31.73 15.17
C ALA A 1202 4.22 -31.00 14.20
N SER A 1203 5.13 -30.15 14.69
CA SER A 1203 6.16 -29.52 13.86
C SER A 1203 7.15 -30.50 13.23
N GLN A 1204 7.23 -31.73 13.74
CA GLN A 1204 8.05 -32.82 13.17
C GLN A 1204 7.35 -33.52 11.99
N TRP A 1205 6.05 -33.24 11.77
CA TRP A 1205 5.19 -33.90 10.79
C TRP A 1205 4.45 -32.87 9.94
N PRO A 1206 5.18 -32.05 9.16
CA PRO A 1206 4.62 -30.87 8.49
C PRO A 1206 3.51 -31.17 7.48
N ILE A 1207 3.48 -32.39 6.92
CA ILE A 1207 2.48 -32.85 5.95
C ILE A 1207 1.12 -33.16 6.63
N ILE A 1208 1.11 -33.34 7.96
CA ILE A 1208 -0.11 -33.63 8.70
C ILE A 1208 -0.88 -32.34 8.97
N ASP A 1209 -2.06 -32.25 8.38
CA ASP A 1209 -2.97 -31.12 8.53
C ASP A 1209 -3.73 -31.19 9.86
N SER A 1210 -4.35 -32.33 10.21
CA SER A 1210 -5.19 -32.38 11.42
C SER A 1210 -5.31 -33.75 12.07
N ILE A 1211 -5.00 -33.81 13.36
CA ILE A 1211 -5.31 -34.94 14.23
C ILE A 1211 -6.33 -34.52 15.26
N LYS A 1212 -7.37 -35.32 15.46
CA LYS A 1212 -8.31 -35.13 16.57
C LYS A 1212 -8.33 -36.34 17.50
N VAL A 1213 -8.04 -36.08 18.77
CA VAL A 1213 -8.26 -37.04 19.87
C VAL A 1213 -9.71 -36.90 20.33
N VAL A 1214 -10.40 -38.03 20.49
CA VAL A 1214 -11.77 -38.09 21.02
C VAL A 1214 -11.83 -39.16 22.10
N VAL A 1215 -12.33 -38.83 23.28
CA VAL A 1215 -12.60 -39.79 24.36
C VAL A 1215 -14.10 -40.02 24.49
N ILE A 1216 -14.58 -41.26 24.47
CA ILE A 1216 -15.97 -41.64 24.79
C ILE A 1216 -15.99 -42.25 26.19
N ASP A 1217 -16.80 -41.70 27.10
CA ASP A 1217 -16.96 -42.20 28.47
C ASP A 1217 -18.30 -42.90 28.66
N LEU A 1218 -18.29 -44.23 28.62
CA LEU A 1218 -19.51 -45.04 28.79
C LEU A 1218 -20.05 -45.00 30.23
N ASN A 1219 -19.27 -44.56 31.23
CA ASN A 1219 -19.74 -44.45 32.61
C ASN A 1219 -20.61 -43.21 32.85
N LYS A 1220 -20.51 -42.20 31.99
CA LYS A 1220 -21.16 -40.90 32.19
C LYS A 1220 -22.67 -41.01 32.38
N ARG A 1221 -23.32 -41.93 31.65
CA ARG A 1221 -24.76 -42.21 31.74
C ARG A 1221 -25.15 -43.02 32.98
N GLY A 1222 -24.21 -43.72 33.60
CA GLY A 1222 -24.41 -44.44 34.86
C GLY A 1222 -24.49 -43.51 36.09
N LEU A 1223 -24.10 -42.24 35.94
CA LEU A 1223 -24.15 -41.23 36.99
C LEU A 1223 -25.59 -40.72 37.16
N VAL A 1224 -26.18 -40.92 38.33
CA VAL A 1224 -27.50 -40.36 38.67
C VAL A 1224 -27.32 -38.89 39.07
N SER A 1225 -28.20 -38.01 38.62
CA SER A 1225 -28.21 -36.62 39.07
C SER A 1225 -28.47 -36.59 40.59
N ASN A 1226 -27.51 -36.12 41.37
CA ASN A 1226 -27.68 -35.86 42.81
C ASN A 1226 -28.27 -34.45 43.05
N THR A 1227 -29.28 -34.08 42.27
CA THR A 1227 -29.97 -32.78 42.36
C THR A 1227 -31.44 -32.97 42.66
#